data_AF-A0A8C7C299-F1
#
_entry.id   AF-A0A8C7C299-F1
#
_cell.length_a   1.000
_cell.length_b   1.000
_cell.length_c   1.000
_cell.angle_alpha   90.00
_cell.angle_beta   90.00
_cell.angle_gamma   90.00
#
_symmetry.space_group_name_H-M   'P 1'
#
loop_
_entity.id
_entity.type
_entity.pdbx_description
1 polymer ?
#
loop_
_entity_poly.entity_id
_entity_poly.type
_entity_poly.pdbx_seq_one_letter_code
_entity_poly.pdbx_strand_id
1 'polypeptide(L)'
;MLSLARVLWVPYSSGLCPLGLCLAVPGETVRWCTISDHEASKCSSFSANMKRVLPADGPHITCVKRTSHLECIKAIMANEADAVTLEAGLVLEAGLPPFNLKPVVAEFHGSNIGPQTLHYAVAVVEKGSDLQLKQLQGKKSCHSGLGWSAGWFLPIRILLPSDSVEEAEMAKIFSGSCVPCANREVFPKLCQLCAGKGTNKCACSFQEPYFGYAGAFKCLRDGVGDVAFVRHMTVFENLADRTDHDQYKLLCPDNSQMPVDKYRECNLGLFPSHAVVARNVGGKEDLIWELLNQAQEHFGKDKSTEFQLFASPHGKDLLFTDATRGFLRIPPKMDAKLYVGYEYFAATQHQRRGEKIAHPKLKVLWCAVGHHEKVKCDEWSAVSGGALQCTTEESTEDCIAAITKGEADAMTLDGGFIYTAGQCGLVPVLAENYSKSKPPFPHCSMKRGHYAVAVVKKSDPYFTWDSLQGKRSCHPAVGTSAGWIIPMGLIYNKTGSCKFDEFFSQSCAPGSDPDSKLCALCSGGSSPGHTCAPNHHERYYGFSGALRCLVEKGDVAFVKESTVFQNTDGKNPETWAKELKQEDFELLCLDGTRKPVTEARRCHLAIVPNHAVVSRKDKADFVRRILFNQQELFGRDGFEYRMFQMFQSSTKDLLFSDDTACLANLQDKAAYRKYLGPEYLMTIANMGQCLHSGE
;
A
#
# COMPACT_ATOMS: atom_id res chain seq x y z
N MET A 1 -16.21 49.93 -25.29
CA MET A 1 -16.56 51.04 -24.38
C MET A 1 -16.60 50.49 -22.97
N LEU A 2 -15.82 51.10 -22.09
CA LEU A 2 -15.63 50.73 -20.68
C LEU A 2 -16.94 50.77 -19.88
N SER A 3 -17.02 49.96 -18.84
CA SER A 3 -17.53 50.46 -17.55
C SER A 3 -16.86 49.74 -16.38
N LEU A 4 -15.98 50.47 -15.71
CA LEU A 4 -15.45 50.22 -14.37
C LEU A 4 -16.50 50.69 -13.36
N ALA A 5 -16.81 49.88 -12.34
CA ALA A 5 -17.52 50.34 -11.15
C ALA A 5 -16.70 50.02 -9.89
N ARG A 6 -16.47 51.10 -9.13
CA ARG A 6 -15.64 51.23 -7.94
C ARG A 6 -16.16 50.42 -6.75
N VAL A 7 -15.21 49.88 -6.00
CA VAL A 7 -15.35 49.40 -4.62
C VAL A 7 -15.50 50.62 -3.69
N LEU A 8 -16.55 50.61 -2.86
CA LEU A 8 -16.76 51.54 -1.75
C LEU A 8 -16.62 50.77 -0.43
N TRP A 9 -15.70 51.25 0.41
CA TRP A 9 -15.50 50.87 1.81
C TRP A 9 -16.32 51.79 2.73
N VAL A 10 -17.11 51.23 3.66
CA VAL A 10 -17.49 51.86 4.95
C VAL A 10 -17.91 50.73 5.95
N PRO A 11 -17.96 50.95 7.28
CA PRO A 11 -16.97 50.48 8.24
C PRO A 11 -17.53 49.44 9.24
N TYR A 12 -16.63 48.82 10.00
CA TYR A 12 -16.95 47.98 11.16
C TYR A 12 -17.75 48.76 12.21
N SER A 13 -19.00 48.35 12.42
CA SER A 13 -19.79 48.71 13.60
C SER A 13 -19.96 47.46 14.46
N SER A 14 -19.33 47.49 15.63
CA SER A 14 -19.54 46.57 16.73
C SER A 14 -21.00 46.60 17.18
N GLY A 15 -21.75 45.56 16.81
CA GLY A 15 -23.13 45.32 17.22
C GLY A 15 -23.24 43.97 17.92
N LEU A 16 -23.64 43.99 19.19
CA LEU A 16 -24.01 42.82 19.98
C LEU A 16 -25.07 41.98 19.25
N CYS A 17 -24.78 40.70 19.01
CA CYS A 17 -25.78 39.73 18.57
C CYS A 17 -26.31 38.97 19.79
N PRO A 18 -27.61 39.03 20.10
CA PRO A 18 -28.21 38.25 21.17
C PRO A 18 -28.48 36.82 20.70
N LEU A 19 -28.16 35.86 21.57
CA LEU A 19 -28.77 34.53 21.74
C LEU A 19 -29.17 33.75 20.47
N GLY A 20 -28.45 32.63 20.28
CA GLY A 20 -29.12 31.40 19.88
C GLY A 20 -28.98 31.04 18.41
N LEU A 21 -27.77 30.67 17.99
CA LEU A 21 -27.51 29.64 17.00
C LEU A 21 -26.12 29.09 17.33
N CYS A 22 -26.07 28.13 18.26
CA CYS A 22 -24.94 27.22 18.28
C CYS A 22 -24.90 26.59 16.89
N LEU A 23 -23.85 26.89 16.11
CA LEU A 23 -23.40 25.99 15.06
C LEU A 23 -23.13 24.68 15.80
N ALA A 24 -24.11 23.77 15.79
CA ALA A 24 -23.92 22.44 16.31
C ALA A 24 -22.76 21.85 15.53
N VAL A 25 -21.63 21.66 16.22
CA VAL A 25 -20.53 20.86 15.72
C VAL A 25 -21.15 19.56 15.17
N PRO A 26 -20.89 19.17 13.91
CA PRO A 26 -21.43 17.93 13.37
C PRO A 26 -21.13 16.81 14.35
N GLY A 27 -22.17 16.19 14.91
CA GLY A 27 -22.03 15.35 16.08
C GLY A 27 -20.94 14.30 15.91
N GLU A 28 -20.03 14.24 16.89
CA GLU A 28 -18.97 13.23 17.04
C GLU A 28 -19.58 11.86 17.31
N THR A 29 -20.36 11.33 16.37
CA THR A 29 -21.08 10.07 16.53
C THR A 29 -20.75 9.12 15.39
N VAL A 30 -20.28 7.93 15.76
CA VAL A 30 -20.05 6.81 14.87
C VAL A 30 -21.28 5.89 14.90
N ARG A 31 -21.86 5.62 13.72
CA ARG A 31 -22.95 4.65 13.56
C ARG A 31 -22.36 3.26 13.27
N TRP A 32 -22.34 2.40 14.26
CA TRP A 32 -21.80 1.05 14.16
C TRP A 32 -22.86 0.08 13.65
N CYS A 33 -22.56 -0.64 12.57
CA CYS A 33 -23.47 -1.62 12.02
C CYS A 33 -23.36 -2.97 12.75
N THR A 34 -24.50 -3.58 13.05
CA THR A 34 -24.60 -4.90 13.71
C THR A 34 -25.47 -5.85 12.91
N ILE A 35 -25.17 -7.14 12.88
CA ILE A 35 -25.82 -8.14 12.03
C ILE A 35 -26.76 -9.10 12.79
N SER A 36 -26.90 -8.94 14.12
CA SER A 36 -27.76 -9.79 14.95
C SER A 36 -28.33 -9.05 16.16
N ASP A 37 -29.34 -9.63 16.81
CA ASP A 37 -29.93 -9.09 18.05
C ASP A 37 -28.94 -9.08 19.22
N HIS A 38 -28.15 -10.15 19.38
CA HIS A 38 -27.12 -10.22 20.42
C HIS A 38 -26.03 -9.18 20.20
N GLU A 39 -25.66 -8.94 18.95
CA GLU A 39 -24.66 -7.93 18.61
C GLU A 39 -25.20 -6.50 18.77
N ALA A 40 -26.44 -6.23 18.37
CA ALA A 40 -27.11 -4.94 18.62
C ALA A 40 -27.23 -4.65 20.13
N SER A 41 -27.50 -5.69 20.93
CA SER A 41 -27.53 -5.58 22.40
C SER A 41 -26.15 -5.27 22.98
N LYS A 42 -25.10 -5.96 22.51
CA LYS A 42 -23.70 -5.67 22.90
C LYS A 42 -23.29 -4.25 22.49
N CYS A 43 -23.66 -3.79 21.30
CA CYS A 43 -23.39 -2.43 20.84
C CYS A 43 -24.12 -1.39 21.69
N SER A 44 -25.35 -1.67 22.11
CA SER A 44 -26.08 -0.76 23.01
C SER A 44 -25.41 -0.65 24.38
N SER A 45 -24.90 -1.77 24.91
CA SER A 45 -24.08 -1.78 26.12
C SER A 45 -22.75 -1.02 25.92
N PHE A 46 -22.09 -1.20 24.77
CA PHE A 46 -20.89 -0.46 24.41
C PHE A 46 -21.14 1.05 24.41
N SER A 47 -22.21 1.50 23.76
CA SER A 47 -22.64 2.91 23.75
C SER A 47 -22.88 3.47 25.15
N ALA A 48 -23.59 2.73 26.00
CA ALA A 48 -23.89 3.18 27.36
C ALA A 48 -22.63 3.31 28.22
N ASN A 49 -21.66 2.40 28.07
CA ASN A 49 -20.41 2.43 28.82
C ASN A 49 -19.45 3.52 28.31
N MET A 50 -19.36 3.75 27.00
CA MET A 50 -18.54 4.84 26.45
C MET A 50 -19.01 6.21 26.95
N LYS A 51 -20.33 6.45 27.00
CA LYS A 51 -20.92 7.70 27.55
C LYS A 51 -20.58 7.97 29.01
N ARG A 52 -20.16 6.96 29.78
CA ARG A 52 -19.77 7.12 31.19
C ARG A 52 -18.31 7.52 31.35
N VAL A 53 -17.45 7.12 30.42
CA VAL A 53 -16.00 7.34 30.51
C VAL A 53 -15.50 8.49 29.65
N LEU A 54 -16.24 8.82 28.58
CA LEU A 54 -15.91 9.93 27.69
C LEU A 54 -16.65 11.22 28.07
N PRO A 55 -16.03 12.38 27.80
CA PRO A 55 -16.69 13.66 28.02
C PRO A 55 -17.83 13.84 27.02
N ALA A 56 -18.73 14.80 27.30
CA ALA A 56 -19.94 15.00 26.49
C ALA A 56 -19.64 15.38 25.03
N ASP A 57 -18.49 16.02 24.82
CA ASP A 57 -17.96 16.43 23.52
C ASP A 57 -17.04 15.39 22.87
N GLY A 58 -16.78 14.23 23.50
CA GLY A 58 -15.94 13.18 22.93
C GLY A 58 -16.69 12.23 21.97
N PRO A 59 -16.01 11.19 21.43
CA PRO A 59 -16.58 10.31 20.43
C PRO A 59 -17.70 9.41 20.99
N HIS A 60 -18.89 9.51 20.41
CA HIS A 60 -20.05 8.70 20.73
C HIS A 60 -20.27 7.58 19.71
N ILE A 61 -20.97 6.53 20.14
CA ILE A 61 -21.38 5.42 19.28
C ILE A 61 -22.89 5.20 19.34
N THR A 62 -23.47 4.91 18.18
CA THR A 62 -24.88 4.48 18.00
C THR A 62 -24.92 3.22 17.16
N CYS A 63 -25.98 2.42 17.31
CA CYS A 63 -26.06 1.08 16.73
C CYS A 63 -27.10 1.03 15.61
N VAL A 64 -26.71 0.49 14.45
CA VAL A 64 -27.56 0.31 13.28
C VAL A 64 -27.68 -1.18 12.98
N LYS A 65 -28.85 -1.76 13.21
CA LYS A 65 -29.08 -3.19 12.96
C LYS A 65 -29.37 -3.46 11.49
N ARG A 66 -28.71 -4.49 10.94
CA ARG A 66 -28.95 -5.11 9.63
C ARG A 66 -28.98 -6.63 9.80
N THR A 67 -29.16 -7.37 8.70
CA THR A 67 -29.33 -8.84 8.72
C THR A 67 -28.09 -9.61 8.27
N SER A 68 -27.09 -8.93 7.71
CA SER A 68 -25.84 -9.53 7.23
C SER A 68 -24.73 -8.48 7.09
N HIS A 69 -23.48 -8.94 6.97
CA HIS A 69 -22.34 -8.06 6.70
C HIS A 69 -22.49 -7.33 5.35
N LEU A 70 -23.06 -7.98 4.33
CA LEU A 70 -23.32 -7.35 3.03
C LEU A 70 -24.31 -6.18 3.15
N GLU A 71 -25.36 -6.33 3.96
CA GLU A 71 -26.29 -5.23 4.23
C GLU A 71 -25.63 -4.11 5.04
N CYS A 72 -24.67 -4.42 5.91
CA CYS A 72 -23.84 -3.40 6.56
C CYS A 72 -22.93 -2.66 5.58
N ILE A 73 -22.27 -3.37 4.65
CA ILE A 73 -21.46 -2.76 3.58
C ILE A 73 -22.30 -1.80 2.74
N LYS A 74 -23.49 -2.23 2.31
CA LYS A 74 -24.45 -1.39 1.58
C LYS A 74 -24.88 -0.18 2.41
N ALA A 75 -25.18 -0.36 3.69
CA ALA A 75 -25.58 0.73 4.59
C ALA A 75 -24.45 1.75 4.78
N ILE A 76 -23.19 1.33 4.86
CA ILE A 76 -22.04 2.24 4.96
C ILE A 76 -21.88 3.03 3.65
N MET A 77 -21.96 2.35 2.50
CA MET A 77 -21.93 3.00 1.18
C MET A 77 -23.07 4.01 1.02
N ALA A 78 -24.28 3.68 1.46
CA ALA A 78 -25.47 4.54 1.42
C ALA A 78 -25.47 5.64 2.50
N ASN A 79 -24.39 5.77 3.29
CA ASN A 79 -24.29 6.71 4.39
C ASN A 79 -25.39 6.54 5.47
N GLU A 80 -25.86 5.31 5.70
CA GLU A 80 -26.80 4.92 6.75
C GLU A 80 -26.08 4.36 8.00
N ALA A 81 -24.87 3.84 7.82
CA ALA A 81 -23.94 3.43 8.87
C ALA A 81 -22.54 4.03 8.59
N ASP A 82 -21.63 3.98 9.55
CA ASP A 82 -20.27 4.53 9.42
C ASP A 82 -19.19 3.44 9.45
N ALA A 83 -19.37 2.41 10.27
CA ALA A 83 -18.35 1.36 10.45
C ALA A 83 -18.96 -0.02 10.70
N VAL A 84 -18.23 -1.06 10.30
CA VAL A 84 -18.49 -2.47 10.64
C VAL A 84 -17.18 -3.24 10.61
N THR A 85 -17.02 -4.23 11.49
CA THR A 85 -15.89 -5.17 11.45
C THR A 85 -16.17 -6.26 10.42
N LEU A 86 -15.22 -6.52 9.52
CA LEU A 86 -15.33 -7.52 8.46
C LEU A 86 -14.16 -8.50 8.47
N GLU A 87 -14.43 -9.75 8.12
CA GLU A 87 -13.39 -10.73 7.80
C GLU A 87 -12.67 -10.35 6.51
N ALA A 88 -11.38 -10.71 6.37
CA ALA A 88 -10.52 -10.25 5.28
C ALA A 88 -11.08 -10.47 3.86
N GLY A 89 -11.80 -11.57 3.61
CA GLY A 89 -12.45 -11.85 2.33
C GLY A 89 -13.56 -10.84 2.01
N LEU A 90 -14.31 -10.43 3.04
CA LEU A 90 -15.35 -9.40 2.97
C LEU A 90 -14.77 -7.98 2.96
N VAL A 91 -13.63 -7.73 3.61
CA VAL A 91 -12.88 -6.46 3.45
C VAL A 91 -12.53 -6.24 1.99
N LEU A 92 -12.01 -7.27 1.32
CA LEU A 92 -11.73 -7.19 -0.11
C LEU A 92 -13.00 -6.96 -0.93
N GLU A 93 -14.10 -7.64 -0.62
CA GLU A 93 -15.38 -7.41 -1.31
C GLU A 93 -15.90 -5.98 -1.13
N ALA A 94 -15.87 -5.47 0.11
CA ALA A 94 -16.29 -4.12 0.46
C ALA A 94 -15.43 -3.03 -0.21
N GLY A 95 -14.16 -3.33 -0.51
CA GLY A 95 -13.28 -2.39 -1.20
C GLY A 95 -13.37 -2.37 -2.72
N LEU A 96 -14.10 -3.31 -3.32
CA LEU A 96 -14.30 -3.33 -4.76
C LEU A 96 -15.52 -2.48 -5.16
N PRO A 97 -15.58 -1.99 -6.41
CA PRO A 97 -16.78 -1.36 -6.95
C PRO A 97 -17.99 -2.32 -6.87
N PRO A 98 -19.20 -1.81 -6.54
CA PRO A 98 -19.54 -0.39 -6.37
C PRO A 98 -19.28 0.18 -4.97
N PHE A 99 -18.87 -0.62 -3.99
CA PHE A 99 -18.83 -0.22 -2.58
C PHE A 99 -17.68 0.73 -2.24
N ASN A 100 -16.47 0.46 -2.75
CA ASN A 100 -15.27 1.30 -2.58
C ASN A 100 -15.01 1.74 -1.11
N LEU A 101 -15.28 0.85 -0.15
CA LEU A 101 -14.92 1.06 1.25
C LEU A 101 -13.43 0.78 1.45
N LYS A 102 -12.87 1.20 2.58
CA LYS A 102 -11.48 0.87 2.94
C LYS A 102 -11.37 0.43 4.39
N PRO A 103 -10.39 -0.43 4.72
CA PRO A 103 -10.11 -0.79 6.10
C PRO A 103 -9.40 0.37 6.80
N VAL A 104 -9.82 0.69 8.03
CA VAL A 104 -9.29 1.83 8.82
C VAL A 104 -8.68 1.40 10.15
N VAL A 105 -9.11 0.26 10.70
CA VAL A 105 -8.58 -0.30 11.94
C VAL A 105 -8.48 -1.81 11.82
N ALA A 106 -7.34 -2.39 12.17
CA ALA A 106 -7.11 -3.83 12.16
C ALA A 106 -7.22 -4.40 13.57
N GLU A 107 -7.86 -5.56 13.73
CA GLU A 107 -7.73 -6.35 14.94
C GLU A 107 -6.32 -6.96 15.01
N PHE A 108 -5.73 -7.00 16.21
CA PHE A 108 -4.54 -7.82 16.44
C PHE A 108 -4.75 -8.83 17.56
N HIS A 109 -4.03 -9.94 17.46
CA HIS A 109 -3.96 -10.99 18.46
C HIS A 109 -2.51 -11.21 18.91
N GLY A 110 -2.28 -12.23 19.76
CA GLY A 110 -0.96 -12.48 20.34
C GLY A 110 -0.69 -11.60 21.57
N SER A 111 0.42 -10.87 21.58
CA SER A 111 0.83 -10.00 22.70
C SER A 111 1.02 -8.56 22.23
N ASN A 112 0.91 -7.59 23.14
CA ASN A 112 1.11 -6.18 22.80
C ASN A 112 2.55 -5.85 22.34
N ILE A 113 3.53 -6.68 22.70
CA ILE A 113 4.95 -6.51 22.31
C ILE A 113 5.22 -7.08 20.91
N GLY A 114 4.38 -8.01 20.46
CA GLY A 114 4.44 -8.63 19.13
C GLY A 114 3.03 -8.83 18.59
N PRO A 115 2.33 -7.74 18.21
CA PRO A 115 0.98 -7.84 17.69
C PRO A 115 0.98 -8.64 16.39
N GLN A 116 0.12 -9.65 16.32
CA GLN A 116 -0.07 -10.44 15.12
C GLN A 116 -1.35 -10.01 14.43
N THR A 117 -1.25 -9.64 13.15
CA THR A 117 -2.38 -9.23 12.30
C THR A 117 -2.64 -10.25 11.19
N LEU A 118 -2.09 -11.46 11.29
CA LEU A 118 -2.24 -12.53 10.30
C LEU A 118 -2.75 -13.82 10.94
N HIS A 119 -3.63 -14.52 10.25
CA HIS A 119 -4.11 -15.84 10.64
C HIS A 119 -3.77 -16.90 9.60
N TYR A 120 -3.63 -18.14 10.07
CA TYR A 120 -3.56 -19.32 9.22
C TYR A 120 -4.95 -19.92 9.03
N ALA A 121 -5.32 -20.18 7.77
CA ALA A 121 -6.47 -21.01 7.42
C ALA A 121 -6.09 -22.49 7.48
N VAL A 122 -6.94 -23.32 8.08
CA VAL A 122 -6.67 -24.75 8.29
C VAL A 122 -7.92 -25.59 7.99
N ALA A 123 -7.68 -26.84 7.57
CA ALA A 123 -8.70 -27.87 7.44
C ALA A 123 -8.59 -28.82 8.63
N VAL A 124 -9.61 -28.83 9.51
CA VAL A 124 -9.64 -29.63 10.73
C VAL A 124 -10.49 -30.88 10.52
N VAL A 125 -10.02 -32.02 11.00
CA VAL A 125 -10.73 -33.31 11.01
C VAL A 125 -10.64 -33.96 12.39
N GLU A 126 -11.54 -34.91 12.67
CA GLU A 126 -11.44 -35.75 13.86
C GLU A 126 -10.26 -36.73 13.78
N LYS A 127 -9.64 -37.02 14.91
CA LYS A 127 -8.57 -38.01 15.03
C LYS A 127 -9.14 -39.42 14.80
N GLY A 128 -8.44 -40.20 13.98
CA GLY A 128 -8.89 -41.50 13.52
C GLY A 128 -9.53 -41.46 12.13
N SER A 129 -9.76 -40.27 11.59
CA SER A 129 -10.05 -40.08 10.16
C SER A 129 -8.83 -40.42 9.31
N ASP A 130 -8.98 -41.29 8.32
CA ASP A 130 -7.95 -41.59 7.31
C ASP A 130 -7.97 -40.57 6.14
N LEU A 131 -8.70 -39.46 6.29
CA LEU A 131 -8.86 -38.46 5.23
C LEU A 131 -7.57 -37.69 4.96
N GLN A 132 -7.29 -37.48 3.69
CA GLN A 132 -6.28 -36.54 3.21
C GLN A 132 -6.95 -35.41 2.41
N LEU A 133 -6.23 -34.31 2.21
CA LEU A 133 -6.80 -33.12 1.57
C LEU A 133 -7.34 -33.40 0.16
N LYS A 134 -6.64 -34.21 -0.64
CA LYS A 134 -7.10 -34.64 -1.98
C LYS A 134 -8.27 -35.63 -1.98
N GLN A 135 -8.59 -36.22 -0.83
CA GLN A 135 -9.65 -37.23 -0.68
C GLN A 135 -10.98 -36.64 -0.16
N LEU A 136 -11.08 -35.31 -0.13
CA LEU A 136 -12.28 -34.61 0.34
C LEU A 136 -13.45 -34.67 -0.64
N GLN A 137 -13.24 -35.13 -1.87
CA GLN A 137 -14.32 -35.36 -2.82
C GLN A 137 -15.30 -36.43 -2.30
N GLY A 138 -16.60 -36.13 -2.37
CA GLY A 138 -17.68 -36.97 -1.87
C GLY A 138 -17.85 -36.95 -0.34
N LYS A 139 -17.06 -36.15 0.39
CA LYS A 139 -17.18 -36.00 1.85
C LYS A 139 -18.18 -34.91 2.24
N LYS A 140 -18.42 -34.75 3.53
CA LYS A 140 -19.25 -33.68 4.10
C LYS A 140 -18.37 -32.57 4.65
N SER A 141 -18.73 -31.31 4.43
CA SER A 141 -17.89 -30.18 4.85
C SER A 141 -18.64 -29.10 5.64
N CYS A 142 -17.93 -28.47 6.56
CA CYS A 142 -18.38 -27.36 7.39
C CYS A 142 -17.53 -26.11 7.08
N HIS A 143 -18.17 -25.01 6.74
CA HIS A 143 -17.51 -23.76 6.33
C HIS A 143 -17.96 -22.60 7.22
N SER A 144 -17.06 -21.68 7.58
CA SER A 144 -17.40 -20.55 8.45
C SER A 144 -18.44 -19.60 7.83
N GLY A 145 -18.41 -19.45 6.51
CA GLY A 145 -19.35 -18.63 5.74
C GLY A 145 -18.87 -18.41 4.30
N LEU A 146 -19.81 -18.16 3.40
CA LEU A 146 -19.52 -17.78 2.03
C LEU A 146 -18.73 -16.47 1.99
N GLY A 147 -17.68 -16.41 1.18
CA GLY A 147 -16.82 -15.21 1.06
C GLY A 147 -15.82 -15.01 2.20
N TRP A 148 -15.70 -15.93 3.15
CA TRP A 148 -14.69 -15.85 4.21
C TRP A 148 -13.36 -16.47 3.74
N SER A 149 -12.24 -15.91 4.18
CA SER A 149 -10.89 -16.31 3.77
C SER A 149 -10.60 -17.76 4.12
N ALA A 150 -10.72 -18.12 5.40
CA ALA A 150 -10.43 -19.47 5.86
C ALA A 150 -11.56 -20.47 5.57
N GLY A 151 -12.81 -20.01 5.56
CA GLY A 151 -13.97 -20.87 5.37
C GLY A 151 -14.32 -21.13 3.91
N TRP A 152 -13.88 -20.28 2.97
CA TRP A 152 -14.33 -20.34 1.58
C TRP A 152 -13.18 -20.15 0.59
N PHE A 153 -12.59 -18.96 0.53
CA PHE A 153 -11.65 -18.59 -0.54
C PHE A 153 -10.40 -19.47 -0.60
N LEU A 154 -9.69 -19.65 0.53
CA LEU A 154 -8.46 -20.44 0.58
C LEU A 154 -8.69 -21.95 0.39
N PRO A 155 -9.70 -22.59 1.03
CA PRO A 155 -10.04 -23.99 0.76
C PRO A 155 -10.36 -24.27 -0.72
N ILE A 156 -11.16 -23.42 -1.36
CA ILE A 156 -11.57 -23.62 -2.76
C ILE A 156 -10.37 -23.58 -3.69
N ARG A 157 -9.44 -22.64 -3.46
CA ARG A 157 -8.22 -22.52 -4.26
C ARG A 157 -7.42 -23.82 -4.29
N ILE A 158 -7.35 -24.52 -3.16
CA ILE A 158 -6.58 -25.76 -3.05
C ILE A 158 -7.34 -26.95 -3.66
N LEU A 159 -8.66 -26.99 -3.49
CA LEU A 159 -9.48 -28.10 -3.97
C LEU A 159 -9.82 -28.02 -5.45
N LEU A 160 -9.90 -26.81 -6.01
CA LEU A 160 -10.18 -26.53 -7.42
C LEU A 160 -9.07 -25.66 -8.02
N PRO A 161 -7.92 -26.25 -8.40
CA PRO A 161 -6.84 -25.49 -9.06
C PRO A 161 -7.15 -25.13 -10.52
N SER A 162 -8.24 -25.65 -11.10
CA SER A 162 -8.63 -25.36 -12.49
C SER A 162 -9.30 -23.99 -12.65
N ASP A 163 -9.13 -23.37 -13.82
CA ASP A 163 -9.59 -22.02 -14.21
C ASP A 163 -11.12 -21.81 -14.24
N SER A 164 -11.89 -22.75 -13.70
CA SER A 164 -13.35 -22.71 -13.73
C SER A 164 -13.95 -23.03 -12.36
N VAL A 165 -14.65 -22.02 -11.82
CA VAL A 165 -16.03 -22.06 -11.32
C VAL A 165 -16.24 -21.61 -9.87
N GLU A 166 -17.23 -20.72 -9.71
CA GLU A 166 -17.90 -20.32 -8.46
C GLU A 166 -19.04 -21.27 -8.09
N GLU A 167 -19.11 -21.63 -6.79
CA GLU A 167 -20.23 -22.28 -6.05
C GLU A 167 -20.78 -23.61 -6.61
N ALA A 168 -21.12 -23.67 -7.89
CA ALA A 168 -21.65 -24.83 -8.60
C ALA A 168 -20.67 -26.01 -8.65
N GLU A 169 -19.37 -25.79 -8.80
CA GLU A 169 -18.36 -26.88 -8.73
C GLU A 169 -18.16 -27.34 -7.28
N MET A 170 -18.15 -26.43 -6.31
CA MET A 170 -18.06 -26.78 -4.89
C MET A 170 -19.26 -27.62 -4.43
N ALA A 171 -20.46 -27.30 -4.92
CA ALA A 171 -21.66 -28.10 -4.70
C ALA A 171 -21.58 -29.51 -5.32
N LYS A 172 -20.64 -29.76 -6.24
CA LYS A 172 -20.36 -31.08 -6.83
C LYS A 172 -19.25 -31.83 -6.10
N ILE A 173 -18.28 -31.14 -5.51
CA ILE A 173 -17.16 -31.79 -4.79
C ILE A 173 -17.68 -32.53 -3.56
N PHE A 174 -18.45 -31.86 -2.72
CA PHE A 174 -18.93 -32.44 -1.46
C PHE A 174 -20.28 -33.13 -1.64
N SER A 175 -20.50 -34.20 -0.88
CA SER A 175 -21.78 -34.90 -0.82
C SER A 175 -22.90 -34.03 -0.22
N GLY A 176 -22.51 -33.08 0.62
CA GLY A 176 -23.34 -32.07 1.26
C GLY A 176 -22.46 -31.18 2.15
N SER A 177 -22.85 -29.92 2.32
CA SER A 177 -22.08 -28.96 3.13
C SER A 177 -22.98 -28.13 4.03
N CYS A 178 -22.37 -27.46 5.01
CA CYS A 178 -22.93 -26.24 5.57
C CYS A 178 -22.02 -25.06 5.21
N VAL A 179 -22.52 -24.20 4.32
CA VAL A 179 -21.91 -22.95 3.88
C VAL A 179 -22.90 -21.82 4.16
N PRO A 180 -22.88 -21.25 5.38
CA PRO A 180 -23.74 -20.13 5.71
C PRO A 180 -23.59 -18.97 4.72
N CYS A 181 -24.65 -18.19 4.53
CA CYS A 181 -24.78 -17.13 3.51
C CYS A 181 -24.98 -17.63 2.07
N ALA A 182 -24.82 -18.92 1.76
CA ALA A 182 -25.07 -19.44 0.42
C ALA A 182 -26.56 -19.38 0.05
N ASN A 183 -26.85 -19.16 -1.23
CA ASN A 183 -28.23 -19.17 -1.72
C ASN A 183 -28.75 -20.61 -1.78
N ARG A 184 -29.56 -21.00 -0.78
CA ARG A 184 -30.14 -22.34 -0.67
C ARG A 184 -31.05 -22.75 -1.83
N GLU A 185 -31.63 -21.78 -2.55
CA GLU A 185 -32.54 -22.05 -3.66
C GLU A 185 -31.75 -22.45 -4.91
N VAL A 186 -30.59 -21.82 -5.11
CA VAL A 186 -29.69 -22.11 -6.23
C VAL A 186 -28.75 -23.28 -5.91
N PHE A 187 -28.26 -23.35 -4.68
CA PHE A 187 -27.25 -24.34 -4.22
C PHE A 187 -27.70 -25.09 -2.96
N PRO A 188 -28.75 -25.92 -3.03
CA PRO A 188 -29.31 -26.61 -1.86
C PRO A 188 -28.30 -27.52 -1.15
N LYS A 189 -27.36 -28.12 -1.90
CA LYS A 189 -26.28 -28.96 -1.34
C LYS A 189 -25.34 -28.19 -0.41
N LEU A 190 -25.10 -26.91 -0.68
CA LEU A 190 -24.23 -26.06 0.16
C LEU A 190 -24.88 -25.73 1.52
N CYS A 191 -26.20 -25.81 1.62
CA CYS A 191 -26.96 -25.53 2.83
C CYS A 191 -27.53 -26.80 3.49
N GLN A 192 -27.24 -27.99 2.95
CA GLN A 192 -27.87 -29.23 3.35
C GLN A 192 -27.64 -29.55 4.84
N LEU A 193 -26.40 -29.38 5.29
CA LEU A 193 -25.95 -29.74 6.63
C LEU A 193 -26.16 -28.64 7.68
N CYS A 194 -26.58 -27.45 7.26
CA CYS A 194 -26.81 -26.34 8.17
C CYS A 194 -27.98 -26.62 9.14
N ALA A 195 -27.82 -26.20 10.39
CA ALA A 195 -28.66 -26.58 11.52
C ALA A 195 -29.80 -25.59 11.83
N GLY A 196 -29.77 -24.40 11.22
CA GLY A 196 -30.82 -23.40 11.37
C GLY A 196 -32.19 -23.92 10.92
N LYS A 197 -33.26 -23.31 11.44
CA LYS A 197 -34.65 -23.70 11.18
C LYS A 197 -35.38 -22.66 10.33
N GLY A 198 -36.26 -23.11 9.43
CA GLY A 198 -37.11 -22.22 8.63
C GLY A 198 -36.30 -21.25 7.76
N THR A 199 -36.50 -19.95 7.96
CA THR A 199 -35.73 -18.88 7.30
C THR A 199 -34.31 -18.75 7.80
N ASN A 200 -34.00 -19.32 8.98
CA ASN A 200 -32.68 -19.20 9.60
C ASN A 200 -31.73 -20.32 9.18
N LYS A 201 -32.22 -21.32 8.43
CA LYS A 201 -31.35 -22.36 7.84
C LYS A 201 -30.41 -21.73 6.83
N CYS A 202 -29.11 -21.90 7.03
CA CYS A 202 -28.05 -21.34 6.19
C CYS A 202 -27.94 -19.80 6.25
N ALA A 203 -28.49 -19.19 7.30
CA ALA A 203 -28.48 -17.73 7.47
C ALA A 203 -27.06 -17.16 7.57
N CYS A 204 -26.89 -15.92 7.13
CA CYS A 204 -25.63 -15.18 7.19
C CYS A 204 -25.44 -14.46 8.54
N SER A 205 -25.77 -15.14 9.64
CA SER A 205 -25.72 -14.60 10.99
C SER A 205 -25.71 -15.74 12.01
N PHE A 206 -25.48 -15.39 13.29
CA PHE A 206 -25.51 -16.34 14.41
C PHE A 206 -26.88 -17.00 14.68
N GLN A 207 -27.92 -16.68 13.90
CA GLN A 207 -29.17 -17.45 13.91
C GLN A 207 -29.00 -18.84 13.27
N GLU A 208 -27.98 -19.02 12.43
CA GLU A 208 -27.50 -20.32 11.99
C GLU A 208 -26.46 -20.84 13.01
N PRO A 209 -26.73 -21.95 13.74
CA PRO A 209 -25.81 -22.46 14.75
C PRO A 209 -24.41 -22.84 14.23
N TYR A 210 -24.29 -23.12 12.93
CA TYR A 210 -23.03 -23.45 12.27
C TYR A 210 -22.35 -22.26 11.56
N PHE A 211 -22.77 -21.02 11.86
CA PHE A 211 -22.15 -19.79 11.35
C PHE A 211 -20.87 -19.39 12.07
N GLY A 212 -19.92 -18.80 11.34
CA GLY A 212 -18.64 -18.33 11.85
C GLY A 212 -17.66 -19.45 12.18
N TYR A 213 -16.49 -19.10 12.72
CA TYR A 213 -15.45 -20.10 13.00
C TYR A 213 -15.89 -21.12 14.06
N ALA A 214 -16.48 -20.66 15.17
CA ALA A 214 -16.98 -21.54 16.22
C ALA A 214 -18.12 -22.45 15.73
N GLY A 215 -19.03 -21.94 14.88
CA GLY A 215 -20.13 -22.71 14.31
C GLY A 215 -19.65 -23.79 13.34
N ALA A 216 -18.72 -23.47 12.45
CA ALA A 216 -18.15 -24.45 11.53
C ALA A 216 -17.40 -25.57 12.27
N PHE A 217 -16.66 -25.23 13.34
CA PHE A 217 -16.03 -26.24 14.18
C PHE A 217 -17.07 -27.08 14.96
N LYS A 218 -18.17 -26.45 15.42
CA LYS A 218 -19.29 -27.18 16.04
C LYS A 218 -19.93 -28.17 15.07
N CYS A 219 -20.08 -27.82 13.79
CA CYS A 219 -20.59 -28.72 12.75
C CYS A 219 -19.73 -29.99 12.60
N LEU A 220 -18.40 -29.88 12.71
CA LEU A 220 -17.51 -31.04 12.76
C LEU A 220 -17.71 -31.83 14.04
N ARG A 221 -17.68 -31.17 15.21
CA ARG A 221 -17.82 -31.82 16.53
C ARG A 221 -19.16 -32.52 16.73
N ASP A 222 -20.23 -32.01 16.14
CA ASP A 222 -21.55 -32.64 16.19
C ASP A 222 -21.64 -33.87 15.24
N GLY A 223 -20.55 -34.24 14.55
CA GLY A 223 -20.49 -35.38 13.63
C GLY A 223 -21.25 -35.16 12.32
N VAL A 224 -21.59 -33.91 12.00
CA VAL A 224 -22.39 -33.57 10.83
C VAL A 224 -21.53 -33.49 9.56
N GLY A 225 -20.34 -32.90 9.67
CA GLY A 225 -19.35 -32.84 8.58
C GLY A 225 -18.10 -33.65 8.91
N ASP A 226 -17.37 -34.06 7.87
CA ASP A 226 -16.12 -34.82 7.99
C ASP A 226 -14.90 -33.89 8.13
N VAL A 227 -15.02 -32.63 7.70
CA VAL A 227 -13.97 -31.60 7.72
C VAL A 227 -14.57 -30.22 8.03
N ALA A 228 -13.87 -29.42 8.84
CA ALA A 228 -14.18 -28.01 9.06
C ALA A 228 -13.06 -27.10 8.55
N PHE A 229 -13.42 -26.09 7.77
CA PHE A 229 -12.50 -25.05 7.30
C PHE A 229 -12.60 -23.81 8.18
N VAL A 230 -11.57 -23.56 8.97
CA VAL A 230 -11.55 -22.53 10.04
C VAL A 230 -10.16 -21.91 10.16
N ARG A 231 -10.01 -20.90 11.01
CA ARG A 231 -8.70 -20.38 11.40
C ARG A 231 -8.03 -21.28 12.45
N HIS A 232 -6.69 -21.24 12.50
CA HIS A 232 -5.90 -22.07 13.42
C HIS A 232 -6.24 -21.91 14.91
N MET A 233 -6.75 -20.77 15.34
CA MET A 233 -7.07 -20.51 16.75
C MET A 233 -8.38 -21.17 17.21
N THR A 234 -9.26 -21.56 16.29
CA THR A 234 -10.64 -21.97 16.59
C THR A 234 -10.72 -23.17 17.52
N VAL A 235 -9.88 -24.20 17.33
CA VAL A 235 -9.86 -25.40 18.19
C VAL A 235 -9.54 -25.01 19.63
N PHE A 236 -8.50 -24.19 19.81
CA PHE A 236 -8.02 -23.74 21.12
C PHE A 236 -9.01 -22.79 21.83
N GLU A 237 -9.79 -22.00 21.08
CA GLU A 237 -10.80 -21.07 21.62
C GLU A 237 -12.09 -21.78 22.08
N ASN A 238 -12.36 -22.98 21.57
CA ASN A 238 -13.62 -23.69 21.78
C ASN A 238 -13.47 -24.95 22.65
N LEU A 239 -12.25 -25.36 22.96
CA LEU A 239 -11.92 -26.49 23.83
C LEU A 239 -11.02 -26.01 24.97
N ALA A 240 -11.53 -26.07 26.19
CA ALA A 240 -10.79 -25.62 27.38
C ALA A 240 -9.70 -26.61 27.80
N ASP A 241 -9.95 -27.92 27.65
CA ASP A 241 -8.97 -28.96 27.98
C ASP A 241 -8.01 -29.21 26.81
N ARG A 242 -6.72 -29.28 27.12
CA ARG A 242 -5.68 -29.61 26.14
C ARG A 242 -5.82 -31.04 25.62
N THR A 243 -6.31 -31.97 26.43
CA THR A 243 -6.49 -33.36 25.98
C THR A 243 -7.57 -33.49 24.91
N ASP A 244 -8.52 -32.55 24.87
CA ASP A 244 -9.55 -32.51 23.83
C ASP A 244 -8.99 -32.00 22.50
N HIS A 245 -7.90 -31.22 22.51
CA HIS A 245 -7.24 -30.75 21.28
C HIS A 245 -6.66 -31.94 20.51
N ASP A 246 -6.15 -32.95 21.23
CA ASP A 246 -5.59 -34.17 20.65
C ASP A 246 -6.64 -35.04 19.94
N GLN A 247 -7.93 -34.75 20.08
CA GLN A 247 -9.01 -35.42 19.35
C GLN A 247 -9.16 -34.91 17.91
N TYR A 248 -8.38 -33.91 17.50
CA TYR A 248 -8.45 -33.30 16.18
C TYR A 248 -7.08 -33.26 15.51
N LYS A 249 -7.09 -33.21 14.18
CA LYS A 249 -5.90 -33.08 13.34
C LYS A 249 -6.13 -32.09 12.20
N LEU A 250 -5.03 -31.64 11.60
CA LEU A 250 -5.02 -30.79 10.41
C LEU A 250 -4.74 -31.62 9.17
N LEU A 251 -5.43 -31.31 8.07
CA LEU A 251 -5.08 -31.81 6.74
C LEU A 251 -4.12 -30.85 6.07
N CYS A 252 -2.98 -31.36 5.63
CA CYS A 252 -1.89 -30.55 5.08
C CYS A 252 -1.90 -30.56 3.54
N PRO A 253 -1.41 -29.50 2.87
CA PRO A 253 -1.33 -29.45 1.41
C PRO A 253 -0.51 -30.58 0.78
N ASP A 254 0.47 -31.13 1.50
CA ASP A 254 1.28 -32.28 1.09
C ASP A 254 0.57 -33.63 1.25
N ASN A 255 -0.71 -33.63 1.67
CA ASN A 255 -1.54 -34.79 2.00
C ASN A 255 -1.13 -35.56 3.25
N SER A 256 -0.27 -34.99 4.09
CA SER A 256 -0.08 -35.48 5.45
C SER A 256 -1.18 -35.00 6.40
N GLN A 257 -1.21 -35.58 7.60
CA GLN A 257 -1.95 -35.02 8.72
C GLN A 257 -0.99 -34.62 9.82
N MET A 258 -1.26 -33.49 10.46
CA MET A 258 -0.47 -33.01 11.60
C MET A 258 -1.37 -32.67 12.80
N PRO A 259 -0.82 -32.68 14.03
CA PRO A 259 -1.50 -32.13 15.20
C PRO A 259 -1.90 -30.65 15.02
N VAL A 260 -2.95 -30.22 15.74
CA VAL A 260 -3.53 -28.87 15.61
C VAL A 260 -2.58 -27.73 15.99
N ASP A 261 -1.57 -27.97 16.83
CA ASP A 261 -0.54 -27.01 17.22
C ASP A 261 0.53 -26.79 16.13
N LYS A 262 0.61 -27.70 15.14
CA LYS A 262 1.51 -27.62 13.98
C LYS A 262 0.96 -26.80 12.82
N TYR A 263 -0.01 -25.92 13.06
CA TYR A 263 -0.65 -25.08 12.04
C TYR A 263 0.33 -24.23 11.21
N ARG A 264 1.49 -23.82 11.76
CA ARG A 264 2.49 -23.05 10.99
C ARG A 264 3.12 -23.85 9.86
N GLU A 265 3.24 -25.16 10.05
CA GLU A 265 3.79 -26.12 9.09
C GLU A 265 2.67 -26.70 8.19
N CYS A 266 1.47 -26.86 8.75
CA CYS A 266 0.30 -27.44 8.10
C CYS A 266 -0.87 -26.44 8.04
N ASN A 267 -0.95 -25.68 6.95
CA ASN A 267 -2.04 -24.72 6.70
C ASN A 267 -2.36 -24.59 5.21
N LEU A 268 -3.51 -23.99 4.92
CA LEU A 268 -4.02 -23.72 3.58
C LEU A 268 -3.58 -22.35 3.04
N GLY A 269 -2.97 -21.52 3.88
CA GLY A 269 -2.55 -20.17 3.54
C GLY A 269 -2.72 -19.18 4.67
N LEU A 270 -2.12 -18.00 4.47
CA LEU A 270 -2.24 -16.85 5.35
C LEU A 270 -3.30 -15.88 4.84
N PHE A 271 -3.96 -15.20 5.76
CA PHE A 271 -4.87 -14.10 5.49
C PHE A 271 -4.80 -13.08 6.65
N PRO A 272 -5.08 -11.78 6.42
CA PRO A 272 -5.01 -10.80 7.48
C PRO A 272 -6.17 -10.94 8.48
N SER A 273 -6.00 -10.30 9.63
CA SER A 273 -7.02 -10.21 10.67
C SER A 273 -8.22 -9.42 10.18
N HIS A 274 -9.33 -9.53 10.90
CA HIS A 274 -10.52 -8.75 10.59
C HIS A 274 -10.20 -7.25 10.70
N ALA A 275 -10.89 -6.44 9.91
CA ALA A 275 -10.72 -5.00 9.91
C ALA A 275 -12.05 -4.29 10.01
N VAL A 276 -12.05 -3.16 10.71
CA VAL A 276 -13.12 -2.18 10.66
C VAL A 276 -13.00 -1.45 9.33
N VAL A 277 -14.08 -1.42 8.56
CA VAL A 277 -14.14 -0.70 7.29
C VAL A 277 -14.99 0.56 7.41
N ALA A 278 -14.65 1.57 6.61
CA ALA A 278 -15.37 2.82 6.49
C ALA A 278 -15.39 3.30 5.03
N ARG A 279 -16.13 4.37 4.73
CA ARG A 279 -16.10 5.00 3.40
C ARG A 279 -14.72 5.61 3.14
N ASN A 280 -14.27 5.59 1.88
CA ASN A 280 -13.02 6.24 1.47
C ASN A 280 -13.09 7.78 1.56
N VAL A 281 -14.28 8.37 1.36
CA VAL A 281 -14.51 9.82 1.45
C VAL A 281 -15.55 10.09 2.54
N GLY A 282 -15.25 10.99 3.46
CA GLY A 282 -16.14 11.28 4.59
C GLY A 282 -16.40 10.06 5.49
N GLY A 283 -15.41 9.17 5.62
CA GLY A 283 -15.48 7.92 6.38
C GLY A 283 -15.43 8.07 7.89
N LYS A 284 -15.12 9.27 8.41
CA LYS A 284 -14.90 9.53 9.85
C LYS A 284 -13.77 8.68 10.44
N GLU A 285 -12.70 8.47 9.69
CA GLU A 285 -11.61 7.54 10.04
C GLU A 285 -10.92 7.91 11.37
N ASP A 286 -10.61 9.21 11.54
CA ASP A 286 -10.01 9.72 12.78
C ASP A 286 -10.94 9.49 13.97
N LEU A 287 -12.23 9.80 13.82
CA LEU A 287 -13.23 9.62 14.87
C LEU A 287 -13.45 8.13 15.21
N ILE A 288 -13.44 7.24 14.21
CA ILE A 288 -13.51 5.79 14.43
C ILE A 288 -12.28 5.32 15.19
N TRP A 289 -11.09 5.77 14.79
CA TRP A 289 -9.85 5.43 15.49
C TRP A 289 -9.87 5.94 16.93
N GLU A 290 -10.24 7.20 17.16
CA GLU A 290 -10.30 7.79 18.49
C GLU A 290 -11.28 7.03 19.40
N LEU A 291 -12.51 6.77 18.90
CA LEU A 291 -13.50 5.96 19.61
C LEU A 291 -12.93 4.60 20.02
N LEU A 292 -12.31 3.88 19.09
CA LEU A 292 -11.80 2.54 19.33
C LEU A 292 -10.54 2.53 20.19
N ASN A 293 -9.70 3.57 20.09
CA ASN A 293 -8.52 3.72 20.92
C ASN A 293 -8.92 3.95 22.39
N GLN A 294 -9.89 4.83 22.63
CA GLN A 294 -10.45 5.02 23.96
C GLN A 294 -11.16 3.75 24.47
N ALA A 295 -11.92 3.08 23.60
CA ALA A 295 -12.62 1.84 23.97
C ALA A 295 -11.67 0.72 24.39
N GLN A 296 -10.54 0.53 23.70
CA GLN A 296 -9.57 -0.50 24.07
C GLN A 296 -8.79 -0.15 25.34
N GLU A 297 -8.56 1.14 25.63
CA GLU A 297 -7.89 1.58 26.86
C GLU A 297 -8.75 1.31 28.11
N HIS A 298 -10.05 1.58 28.02
CA HIS A 298 -11.00 1.42 29.13
C HIS A 298 -11.65 0.04 29.24
N PHE A 299 -11.98 -0.59 28.10
CA PHE A 299 -12.78 -1.81 28.02
C PHE A 299 -12.08 -2.94 27.26
N GLY A 300 -10.79 -2.79 26.97
CA GLY A 300 -9.98 -3.85 26.40
C GLY A 300 -9.87 -5.07 27.32
N LYS A 301 -9.09 -6.05 26.88
CA LYS A 301 -8.98 -7.34 27.58
C LYS A 301 -8.50 -7.15 29.02
N ASP A 302 -9.26 -7.71 29.96
CA ASP A 302 -8.99 -7.67 31.40
C ASP A 302 -8.97 -6.25 32.01
N LYS A 303 -9.59 -5.25 31.36
CA LYS A 303 -9.63 -3.84 31.83
C LYS A 303 -10.83 -3.49 32.71
N SER A 304 -12.00 -4.06 32.44
CA SER A 304 -13.23 -3.76 33.18
C SER A 304 -14.07 -5.01 33.40
N THR A 305 -14.62 -5.19 34.59
CA THR A 305 -15.55 -6.29 34.88
C THR A 305 -16.99 -5.99 34.43
N GLU A 306 -17.33 -4.71 34.23
CA GLU A 306 -18.70 -4.30 33.85
C GLU A 306 -18.97 -4.53 32.36
N PHE A 307 -17.98 -4.25 31.52
CA PHE A 307 -18.08 -4.41 30.07
C PHE A 307 -16.72 -4.78 29.49
N GLN A 308 -16.71 -5.81 28.63
CA GLN A 308 -15.53 -6.31 27.94
C GLN A 308 -15.75 -6.20 26.44
N LEU A 309 -14.91 -5.41 25.77
CA LEU A 309 -15.03 -5.15 24.33
C LEU A 309 -14.80 -6.42 23.51
N PHE A 310 -13.83 -7.23 23.91
CA PHE A 310 -13.41 -8.47 23.25
C PHE A 310 -13.96 -9.73 23.93
N ALA A 311 -15.14 -9.66 24.54
CA ALA A 311 -15.82 -10.85 25.06
C ALA A 311 -17.29 -10.86 24.65
N SER A 312 -17.83 -12.05 24.41
CA SER A 312 -19.21 -12.25 23.95
C SER A 312 -19.96 -13.18 24.91
N PRO A 313 -20.70 -12.63 25.90
CA PRO A 313 -21.40 -13.47 26.90
C PRO A 313 -22.60 -14.25 26.31
N HIS A 314 -23.18 -13.76 25.21
CA HIS A 314 -24.38 -14.32 24.59
C HIS A 314 -24.13 -14.76 23.14
N GLY A 315 -22.97 -15.36 22.88
CA GLY A 315 -22.59 -15.81 21.54
C GLY A 315 -21.08 -15.96 21.42
N LYS A 316 -20.58 -15.73 20.20
CA LYS A 316 -19.15 -15.67 19.88
C LYS A 316 -18.93 -14.51 18.93
N ASP A 317 -17.78 -13.85 19.07
CA ASP A 317 -17.30 -12.81 18.13
C ASP A 317 -18.34 -11.72 17.81
N LEU A 318 -19.05 -11.21 18.83
CA LEU A 318 -20.03 -10.13 18.68
C LEU A 318 -19.30 -8.78 18.58
N LEU A 319 -19.51 -8.01 17.51
CA LEU A 319 -18.81 -6.77 17.12
C LEU A 319 -17.34 -6.97 16.70
N PHE A 320 -16.61 -7.72 17.52
CA PHE A 320 -15.17 -7.95 17.42
C PHE A 320 -14.88 -9.41 17.75
N THR A 321 -13.76 -9.91 17.25
CA THR A 321 -13.30 -11.25 17.59
C THR A 321 -12.99 -11.36 19.10
N ASP A 322 -13.45 -12.42 19.76
CA ASP A 322 -13.24 -12.61 21.21
C ASP A 322 -11.74 -12.83 21.58
N ALA A 323 -10.96 -13.29 20.60
CA ALA A 323 -9.52 -13.49 20.76
C ALA A 323 -8.68 -12.23 20.54
N THR A 324 -9.30 -11.13 20.10
CA THR A 324 -8.64 -9.85 19.89
C THR A 324 -8.00 -9.35 21.19
N ARG A 325 -6.81 -8.78 21.06
CA ARG A 325 -6.05 -8.16 22.16
C ARG A 325 -6.14 -6.63 22.12
N GLY A 326 -6.33 -6.07 20.94
CA GLY A 326 -6.55 -4.66 20.71
C GLY A 326 -6.62 -4.34 19.23
N PHE A 327 -6.47 -3.06 18.93
CA PHE A 327 -6.56 -2.50 17.59
C PHE A 327 -5.27 -1.82 17.17
N LEU A 328 -5.00 -1.85 15.87
CA LEU A 328 -3.98 -1.03 15.22
C LEU A 328 -4.64 -0.12 14.18
N ARG A 329 -4.26 1.15 14.17
CA ARG A 329 -4.66 2.07 13.11
C ARG A 329 -4.04 1.62 11.79
N ILE A 330 -4.85 1.54 10.76
CA ILE A 330 -4.38 1.22 9.41
C ILE A 330 -3.89 2.51 8.75
N PRO A 331 -2.69 2.52 8.11
CA PRO A 331 -2.19 3.71 7.43
C PRO A 331 -3.15 4.24 6.35
N PRO A 332 -3.30 5.56 6.16
CA PRO A 332 -4.31 6.14 5.29
C PRO A 332 -4.27 5.67 3.83
N LYS A 333 -3.05 5.39 3.30
CA LYS A 333 -2.83 4.90 1.93
C LYS A 333 -3.19 3.42 1.72
N MET A 334 -3.52 2.68 2.78
CA MET A 334 -3.83 1.25 2.68
C MET A 334 -5.28 1.04 2.20
N ASP A 335 -5.45 0.63 0.94
CA ASP A 335 -6.75 0.17 0.43
C ASP A 335 -7.00 -1.32 0.76
N ALA A 336 -8.19 -1.83 0.38
CA ALA A 336 -8.55 -3.21 0.65
C ALA A 336 -7.65 -4.23 -0.06
N LYS A 337 -7.10 -3.91 -1.25
CA LYS A 337 -6.21 -4.82 -2.00
C LYS A 337 -4.83 -4.89 -1.36
N LEU A 338 -4.29 -3.75 -0.92
CA LEU A 338 -3.04 -3.70 -0.17
C LEU A 338 -3.17 -4.41 1.17
N TYR A 339 -4.29 -4.22 1.87
CA TYR A 339 -4.55 -4.85 3.17
C TYR A 339 -4.55 -6.38 3.09
N VAL A 340 -5.23 -6.96 2.09
CA VAL A 340 -5.25 -8.42 1.91
C VAL A 340 -3.99 -8.98 1.23
N GLY A 341 -3.27 -8.13 0.50
CA GLY A 341 -2.06 -8.50 -0.22
C GLY A 341 -2.31 -9.16 -1.57
N TYR A 342 -1.35 -9.00 -2.48
CA TYR A 342 -1.45 -9.44 -3.87
C TYR A 342 -1.68 -10.95 -4.02
N GLU A 343 -0.96 -11.79 -3.28
CA GLU A 343 -1.06 -13.24 -3.42
C GLU A 343 -2.47 -13.74 -3.06
N TYR A 344 -3.09 -13.14 -2.06
CA TYR A 344 -4.47 -13.41 -1.67
C TYR A 344 -5.46 -12.87 -2.70
N PHE A 345 -5.29 -11.61 -3.11
CA PHE A 345 -6.16 -10.96 -4.10
C PHE A 345 -6.13 -11.69 -5.45
N ALA A 346 -4.95 -11.96 -6.00
CA ALA A 346 -4.77 -12.65 -7.26
C ALA A 346 -5.42 -14.04 -7.22
N ALA A 347 -5.25 -14.77 -6.12
CA ALA A 347 -5.86 -16.08 -5.95
C ALA A 347 -7.39 -16.05 -5.88
N THR A 348 -7.98 -14.98 -5.32
CA THR A 348 -9.43 -14.85 -5.16
C THR A 348 -10.12 -14.18 -6.34
N GLN A 349 -9.39 -13.41 -7.16
CA GLN A 349 -9.92 -12.75 -8.36
C GLN A 349 -10.49 -13.76 -9.37
N HIS A 350 -9.81 -14.90 -9.54
CA HIS A 350 -10.24 -15.98 -10.44
C HIS A 350 -11.57 -16.62 -10.04
N GLN A 351 -11.86 -16.62 -8.74
CA GLN A 351 -13.09 -17.15 -8.15
C GLN A 351 -14.21 -16.12 -8.11
N ARG A 352 -14.07 -14.91 -8.65
CA ARG A 352 -15.06 -13.81 -8.49
C ARG A 352 -15.67 -13.29 -9.79
N ARG A 353 -15.11 -13.67 -10.94
CA ARG A 353 -15.49 -13.05 -12.23
C ARG A 353 -16.17 -13.97 -13.23
N GLY A 354 -16.14 -15.29 -13.04
CA GLY A 354 -16.57 -16.24 -14.09
C GLY A 354 -15.90 -16.02 -15.47
N GLU A 355 -14.90 -15.14 -15.54
CA GLU A 355 -14.23 -14.73 -16.77
C GLU A 355 -13.21 -15.81 -17.12
N LYS A 356 -13.46 -16.49 -18.25
CA LYS A 356 -12.42 -17.26 -18.93
C LYS A 356 -11.22 -16.35 -19.12
N ILE A 357 -10.04 -16.85 -18.75
CA ILE A 357 -8.72 -16.23 -18.96
C ILE A 357 -8.74 -15.34 -20.22
N ALA A 358 -8.79 -14.01 -20.04
CA ALA A 358 -8.05 -13.16 -20.94
C ALA A 358 -6.59 -13.55 -20.68
N HIS A 359 -5.94 -14.18 -21.67
CA HIS A 359 -4.58 -14.74 -21.60
C HIS A 359 -3.68 -14.04 -20.59
N PRO A 360 -2.87 -14.77 -19.79
CA PRO A 360 -1.99 -14.17 -18.79
C PRO A 360 -1.31 -12.98 -19.44
N LYS A 361 -1.57 -11.75 -18.95
CA LYS A 361 -1.22 -10.49 -19.66
C LYS A 361 0.14 -10.68 -20.30
N LEU A 362 0.17 -10.95 -21.62
CA LEU A 362 1.39 -11.21 -22.40
C LEU A 362 2.12 -9.89 -22.68
N LYS A 363 1.85 -8.88 -21.84
CA LYS A 363 2.29 -7.51 -21.96
C LYS A 363 2.73 -7.04 -20.59
N VAL A 364 3.77 -6.22 -20.55
CA VAL A 364 4.15 -5.48 -19.35
C VAL A 364 3.25 -4.27 -19.24
N LEU A 365 2.54 -4.11 -18.12
CA LEU A 365 1.83 -2.87 -17.82
C LEU A 365 2.77 -1.90 -17.10
N TRP A 366 3.31 -0.93 -17.83
CA TRP A 366 4.24 0.07 -17.31
C TRP A 366 3.49 1.18 -16.58
N CYS A 367 3.96 1.56 -15.39
CA CYS A 367 3.43 2.69 -14.64
C CYS A 367 4.21 3.97 -14.96
N ALA A 368 3.52 4.96 -15.50
CA ALA A 368 4.04 6.30 -15.76
C ALA A 368 3.63 7.27 -14.63
N VAL A 369 4.52 8.18 -14.24
CA VAL A 369 4.25 9.20 -13.22
C VAL A 369 3.90 10.53 -13.88
N GLY A 370 2.62 10.89 -13.84
CA GLY A 370 2.07 12.10 -14.43
C GLY A 370 1.93 12.08 -15.95
N HIS A 371 1.36 13.15 -16.49
CA HIS A 371 0.94 13.22 -17.90
C HIS A 371 2.11 13.08 -18.88
N HIS A 372 3.23 13.74 -18.63
CA HIS A 372 4.38 13.76 -19.55
C HIS A 372 4.97 12.37 -19.77
N GLU A 373 5.15 11.60 -18.67
CA GLU A 373 5.61 10.22 -18.78
C GLU A 373 4.57 9.34 -19.48
N LYS A 374 3.28 9.55 -19.20
CA LYS A 374 2.21 8.77 -19.82
C LYS A 374 2.19 8.93 -21.33
N VAL A 375 2.37 10.15 -21.85
CA VAL A 375 2.45 10.42 -23.29
C VAL A 375 3.62 9.66 -23.92
N LYS A 376 4.83 9.76 -23.37
CA LYS A 376 5.99 8.99 -23.87
C LYS A 376 5.77 7.48 -23.77
N CYS A 377 5.10 7.03 -22.71
CA CYS A 377 4.78 5.62 -22.53
C CYS A 377 3.80 5.13 -23.60
N ASP A 378 2.78 5.91 -23.95
CA ASP A 378 1.81 5.55 -24.99
C ASP A 378 2.46 5.49 -26.37
N GLU A 379 3.40 6.39 -26.66
CA GLU A 379 4.24 6.30 -27.87
C GLU A 379 5.04 5.00 -27.89
N TRP A 380 5.65 4.61 -26.77
CA TRP A 380 6.35 3.32 -26.64
C TRP A 380 5.41 2.13 -26.82
N SER A 381 4.24 2.17 -26.19
CA SER A 381 3.24 1.09 -26.28
C SER A 381 2.79 0.86 -27.71
N ALA A 382 2.59 1.93 -28.50
CA ALA A 382 2.19 1.86 -29.90
C ALA A 382 3.22 1.14 -30.79
N VAL A 383 4.52 1.29 -30.51
CA VAL A 383 5.60 0.63 -31.28
C VAL A 383 6.06 -0.69 -30.68
N SER A 384 5.62 -1.04 -29.47
CA SER A 384 6.09 -2.23 -28.74
C SER A 384 5.72 -3.59 -29.36
N GLY A 385 4.95 -3.61 -30.46
CA GLY A 385 4.42 -4.85 -31.03
C GLY A 385 3.41 -5.55 -30.11
N GLY A 386 2.80 -4.81 -29.18
CA GLY A 386 1.89 -5.34 -28.18
C GLY A 386 2.59 -5.96 -26.96
N ALA A 387 3.91 -5.80 -26.81
CA ALA A 387 4.66 -6.26 -25.63
C ALA A 387 4.46 -5.38 -24.39
N LEU A 388 3.99 -4.14 -24.55
CA LEU A 388 3.85 -3.17 -23.47
C LEU A 388 2.54 -2.38 -23.57
N GLN A 389 1.97 -2.08 -22.40
CA GLN A 389 0.83 -1.18 -22.22
C GLN A 389 1.13 -0.21 -21.08
N CYS A 390 0.50 0.95 -21.05
CA CYS A 390 0.76 1.98 -20.04
C CYS A 390 -0.44 2.23 -19.14
N THR A 391 -0.16 2.40 -17.86
CA THR A 391 -1.03 3.03 -16.87
C THR A 391 -0.35 4.28 -16.32
N THR A 392 -1.07 5.11 -15.58
CA THR A 392 -0.53 6.34 -15.01
C THR A 392 -1.00 6.52 -13.58
N GLU A 393 -0.14 7.10 -12.76
CA GLU A 393 -0.46 7.60 -11.42
C GLU A 393 0.15 9.00 -11.26
N GLU A 394 -0.23 9.73 -10.21
CA GLU A 394 0.26 11.10 -9.97
C GLU A 394 1.60 11.14 -9.21
N SER A 395 1.95 10.08 -8.49
CA SER A 395 3.20 10.00 -7.71
C SER A 395 3.91 8.66 -7.89
N THR A 396 5.21 8.66 -7.58
CA THR A 396 6.04 7.43 -7.59
C THR A 396 5.52 6.38 -6.61
N GLU A 397 5.04 6.81 -5.45
CA GLU A 397 4.52 5.93 -4.40
C GLU A 397 3.20 5.27 -4.80
N ASP A 398 2.34 6.02 -5.51
CA ASP A 398 1.10 5.48 -6.06
C ASP A 398 1.39 4.44 -7.15
N CYS A 399 2.41 4.65 -7.99
CA CYS A 399 2.87 3.62 -8.91
C CYS A 399 3.43 2.38 -8.18
N ILE A 400 4.18 2.53 -7.09
CA ILE A 400 4.63 1.41 -6.25
C ILE A 400 3.43 0.64 -5.69
N ALA A 401 2.40 1.36 -5.21
CA ALA A 401 1.16 0.76 -4.74
C ALA A 401 0.42 0.02 -5.88
N ALA A 402 0.31 0.62 -7.07
CA ALA A 402 -0.30 0.00 -8.25
C ALA A 402 0.43 -1.29 -8.66
N ILE A 403 1.77 -1.29 -8.65
CA ILE A 403 2.57 -2.51 -8.92
C ILE A 403 2.32 -3.56 -7.83
N THR A 404 2.31 -3.15 -6.56
CA THR A 404 2.05 -4.05 -5.43
C THR A 404 0.65 -4.68 -5.52
N LYS A 405 -0.35 -3.94 -6.01
CA LYS A 405 -1.72 -4.42 -6.20
C LYS A 405 -1.94 -5.28 -7.45
N GLY A 406 -1.03 -5.27 -8.42
CA GLY A 406 -1.22 -5.91 -9.72
C GLY A 406 -1.96 -5.05 -10.76
N GLU A 407 -2.12 -3.76 -10.48
CA GLU A 407 -2.71 -2.74 -11.37
C GLU A 407 -1.67 -2.16 -12.33
N ALA A 408 -0.39 -2.29 -11.99
CA ALA A 408 0.76 -2.12 -12.88
C ALA A 408 1.73 -3.31 -12.71
N ASP A 409 2.74 -3.44 -13.56
CA ASP A 409 3.74 -4.51 -13.51
C ASP A 409 5.15 -4.01 -13.24
N ALA A 410 5.54 -2.84 -13.78
CA ALA A 410 6.90 -2.32 -13.64
C ALA A 410 6.98 -0.80 -13.79
N MET A 411 8.05 -0.22 -13.23
CA MET A 411 8.51 1.15 -13.46
C MET A 411 10.00 1.26 -13.15
N THR A 412 10.68 2.31 -13.60
CA THR A 412 12.02 2.69 -13.10
C THR A 412 11.90 3.43 -11.77
N LEU A 413 12.82 3.22 -10.85
CA LEU A 413 12.86 3.91 -9.56
C LEU A 413 14.28 4.36 -9.21
N ASP A 414 14.38 5.52 -8.55
CA ASP A 414 15.58 5.94 -7.83
C ASP A 414 15.86 5.05 -6.61
N GLY A 415 17.12 4.98 -6.17
CA GLY A 415 17.59 4.19 -5.03
C GLY A 415 16.78 4.35 -3.73
N GLY A 416 16.29 5.55 -3.42
CA GLY A 416 15.45 5.81 -2.26
C GLY A 416 14.08 5.16 -2.39
N PHE A 417 13.44 5.25 -3.56
CA PHE A 417 12.17 4.57 -3.82
C PHE A 417 12.31 3.05 -4.00
N ILE A 418 13.49 2.55 -4.42
CA ILE A 418 13.78 1.10 -4.41
C ILE A 418 13.76 0.54 -2.98
N TYR A 419 14.18 1.33 -1.98
CA TYR A 419 14.04 0.93 -0.58
C TYR A 419 12.57 0.76 -0.21
N THR A 420 11.73 1.78 -0.49
CA THR A 420 10.28 1.73 -0.25
C THR A 420 9.63 0.54 -0.97
N ALA A 421 9.88 0.39 -2.27
CA ALA A 421 9.39 -0.73 -3.08
C ALA A 421 9.83 -2.08 -2.52
N GLY A 422 11.08 -2.19 -2.04
CA GLY A 422 11.62 -3.38 -1.40
C GLY A 422 10.94 -3.73 -0.08
N GLN A 423 10.56 -2.73 0.72
CA GLN A 423 9.76 -2.93 1.93
C GLN A 423 8.32 -3.37 1.59
N CYS A 424 7.78 -2.92 0.46
CA CYS A 424 6.51 -3.40 -0.10
C CYS A 424 6.60 -4.79 -0.78
N GLY A 425 7.77 -5.44 -0.77
CA GLY A 425 7.96 -6.79 -1.30
C GLY A 425 8.29 -6.87 -2.80
N LEU A 426 8.44 -5.72 -3.47
CA LEU A 426 8.91 -5.65 -4.85
C LEU A 426 10.40 -5.95 -4.95
N VAL A 427 10.84 -6.33 -6.15
CA VAL A 427 12.23 -6.70 -6.43
C VAL A 427 12.79 -5.90 -7.61
N PRO A 428 14.06 -5.47 -7.55
CA PRO A 428 14.73 -4.90 -8.71
C PRO A 428 14.93 -5.98 -9.79
N VAL A 429 14.80 -5.59 -11.05
CA VAL A 429 14.81 -6.48 -12.23
C VAL A 429 15.99 -6.18 -13.16
N LEU A 430 16.20 -4.92 -13.50
CA LEU A 430 17.28 -4.40 -14.35
C LEU A 430 17.72 -3.04 -13.80
N ALA A 431 19.00 -2.70 -13.95
CA ALA A 431 19.54 -1.39 -13.54
C ALA A 431 19.78 -0.50 -14.75
N GLU A 432 19.49 0.80 -14.62
CA GLU A 432 19.99 1.80 -15.56
C GLU A 432 21.53 1.86 -15.47
N ASN A 433 22.19 1.79 -16.61
CA ASN A 433 23.64 1.91 -16.69
C ASN A 433 24.01 3.19 -17.44
N TYR A 434 24.71 4.11 -16.77
CA TYR A 434 25.09 5.41 -17.32
C TYR A 434 26.47 5.41 -18.00
N SER A 435 27.17 4.27 -17.99
CA SER A 435 28.53 4.18 -18.49
C SER A 435 28.61 4.28 -20.01
N LYS A 436 29.30 5.32 -20.50
CA LYS A 436 29.56 5.57 -21.94
C LYS A 436 30.61 4.65 -22.57
N SER A 437 31.34 3.85 -21.79
CA SER A 437 32.27 2.88 -22.35
C SER A 437 31.46 1.76 -23.01
N LYS A 438 31.37 1.75 -24.35
CA LYS A 438 30.68 0.70 -25.13
C LYS A 438 31.12 -0.68 -24.63
N PRO A 439 30.30 -1.40 -23.86
CA PRO A 439 30.52 -2.83 -23.74
C PRO A 439 30.16 -3.45 -25.09
N PRO A 440 30.88 -4.47 -25.59
CA PRO A 440 30.40 -5.21 -26.74
C PRO A 440 29.02 -5.77 -26.40
N PHE A 441 28.03 -5.50 -27.26
CA PHE A 441 26.77 -6.23 -27.26
C PHE A 441 27.11 -7.73 -27.33
N PRO A 442 26.51 -8.60 -26.50
CA PRO A 442 25.26 -8.40 -25.74
C PRO A 442 25.44 -8.04 -24.25
N HIS A 443 26.62 -7.61 -23.80
CA HIS A 443 26.94 -7.59 -22.36
C HIS A 443 26.94 -6.18 -21.75
N CYS A 444 25.75 -5.56 -21.61
CA CYS A 444 25.57 -4.41 -20.73
C CYS A 444 25.89 -4.80 -19.27
N SER A 445 27.11 -4.51 -18.81
CA SER A 445 27.56 -4.81 -17.45
C SER A 445 27.32 -3.62 -16.54
N MET A 446 26.66 -3.87 -15.42
CA MET A 446 26.34 -2.86 -14.41
C MET A 446 27.63 -2.30 -13.80
N LYS A 447 27.84 -0.98 -13.91
CA LYS A 447 28.90 -0.27 -13.19
C LYS A 447 28.42 0.25 -11.84
N ARG A 448 29.39 0.59 -10.97
CA ARG A 448 29.15 1.13 -9.64
C ARG A 448 28.56 2.55 -9.73
N GLY A 449 27.28 2.68 -9.35
CA GLY A 449 26.64 3.90 -8.87
C GLY A 449 26.80 5.18 -9.69
N HIS A 450 26.26 6.27 -9.16
CA HIS A 450 26.56 7.63 -9.60
C HIS A 450 26.84 8.51 -8.38
N TYR A 451 27.38 9.70 -8.58
CA TYR A 451 27.79 10.59 -7.50
C TYR A 451 26.67 11.58 -7.16
N ALA A 452 26.21 11.54 -5.91
CA ALA A 452 25.37 12.60 -5.36
C ALA A 452 26.23 13.83 -5.07
N VAL A 453 25.87 15.00 -5.60
CA VAL A 453 26.65 16.24 -5.47
C VAL A 453 25.78 17.42 -5.03
N ALA A 454 26.39 18.37 -4.33
CA ALA A 454 25.81 19.68 -4.03
C ALA A 454 26.40 20.71 -4.98
N VAL A 455 25.57 21.27 -5.87
CA VAL A 455 25.97 22.23 -6.90
C VAL A 455 25.60 23.64 -6.45
N VAL A 456 26.53 24.58 -6.65
CA VAL A 456 26.35 25.99 -6.33
C VAL A 456 26.82 26.87 -7.48
N LYS A 457 26.35 28.12 -7.50
CA LYS A 457 26.86 29.12 -8.45
C LYS A 457 28.29 29.51 -8.06
N LYS A 458 29.16 29.67 -9.05
CA LYS A 458 30.54 30.14 -8.86
C LYS A 458 30.61 31.60 -8.38
N SER A 459 29.55 32.37 -8.59
CA SER A 459 29.49 33.80 -8.24
C SER A 459 29.51 34.10 -6.74
N ASP A 460 29.18 33.13 -5.87
CA ASP A 460 29.31 33.27 -4.41
C ASP A 460 30.51 32.42 -3.93
N PRO A 461 31.74 32.97 -3.82
CA PRO A 461 32.95 32.19 -3.54
C PRO A 461 33.09 31.75 -2.07
N TYR A 462 32.34 32.35 -1.14
CA TYR A 462 32.44 32.06 0.29
C TYR A 462 31.47 30.97 0.74
N PHE A 463 30.54 30.56 -0.13
CA PHE A 463 29.58 29.52 0.18
C PHE A 463 30.23 28.14 0.20
N THR A 464 30.14 27.46 1.34
CA THR A 464 30.71 26.12 1.61
C THR A 464 29.67 25.20 2.25
N TRP A 465 29.98 23.90 2.33
CA TRP A 465 29.13 22.90 2.98
C TRP A 465 28.76 23.25 4.43
N ASP A 466 29.68 23.87 5.18
CA ASP A 466 29.44 24.22 6.59
C ASP A 466 28.57 25.48 6.76
N SER A 467 28.31 26.21 5.68
CA SER A 467 27.48 27.42 5.65
C SER A 467 26.10 27.21 4.99
N LEU A 468 25.65 25.95 4.88
CA LEU A 468 24.35 25.59 4.27
C LEU A 468 23.13 26.09 5.04
N GLN A 469 23.22 26.18 6.37
CA GLN A 469 22.08 26.53 7.21
C GLN A 469 21.56 27.93 6.86
N GLY A 470 20.23 28.07 6.75
CA GLY A 470 19.56 29.32 6.40
C GLY A 470 19.64 29.70 4.91
N LYS A 471 20.33 28.93 4.07
CA LYS A 471 20.34 29.15 2.61
C LYS A 471 19.08 28.59 1.95
N ARG A 472 18.91 28.90 0.67
CA ARG A 472 17.81 28.40 -0.16
C ARG A 472 18.24 27.15 -0.92
N SER A 473 17.47 26.06 -0.81
CA SER A 473 17.85 24.77 -1.41
C SER A 473 16.88 24.28 -2.49
N CYS A 474 17.41 23.53 -3.44
CA CYS A 474 16.66 22.94 -4.55
C CYS A 474 16.88 21.42 -4.56
N HIS A 475 15.78 20.66 -4.58
CA HIS A 475 15.78 19.21 -4.51
C HIS A 475 14.95 18.64 -5.66
N PRO A 476 15.39 17.53 -6.29
CA PRO A 476 14.64 16.83 -7.32
C PRO A 476 13.24 16.40 -6.87
N ALA A 477 13.18 15.74 -5.71
CA ALA A 477 11.96 15.38 -4.98
C ALA A 477 12.34 14.83 -3.60
N VAL A 478 11.40 14.85 -2.65
CA VAL A 478 11.49 14.11 -1.39
C VAL A 478 11.65 12.62 -1.67
N GLY A 479 12.47 11.94 -0.88
CA GLY A 479 12.70 10.49 -1.00
C GLY A 479 13.77 10.07 -2.03
N THR A 480 14.22 10.97 -2.91
CA THR A 480 15.29 10.66 -3.89
C THR A 480 16.67 10.51 -3.23
N SER A 481 17.54 9.67 -3.80
CA SER A 481 18.85 9.33 -3.26
C SER A 481 19.76 10.55 -3.17
N ALA A 482 20.12 11.12 -4.33
CA ALA A 482 21.03 12.26 -4.41
C ALA A 482 20.38 13.57 -3.94
N GLY A 483 19.07 13.69 -4.10
CA GLY A 483 18.32 14.91 -3.83
C GLY A 483 17.87 15.08 -2.38
N TRP A 484 17.62 13.98 -1.66
CA TRP A 484 17.01 14.02 -0.32
C TRP A 484 17.74 13.13 0.68
N ILE A 485 17.78 11.82 0.47
CA ILE A 485 18.31 10.85 1.43
C ILE A 485 19.76 11.14 1.83
N ILE A 486 20.65 11.37 0.85
CA ILE A 486 22.04 11.69 1.15
C ILE A 486 22.21 13.06 1.83
N PRO A 487 21.76 14.19 1.25
CA PRO A 487 22.00 15.50 1.85
C PRO A 487 21.29 15.65 3.20
N MET A 488 20.03 15.22 3.33
CA MET A 488 19.31 15.33 4.60
C MET A 488 19.88 14.38 5.65
N GLY A 489 20.40 13.22 5.26
CA GLY A 489 21.05 12.28 6.18
C GLY A 489 22.35 12.84 6.76
N LEU A 490 23.15 13.52 5.93
CA LEU A 490 24.34 14.23 6.38
C LEU A 490 24.01 15.40 7.31
N ILE A 491 22.94 16.15 7.01
CA ILE A 491 22.44 17.23 7.87
C ILE A 491 21.95 16.68 9.20
N TYR A 492 21.11 15.63 9.17
CA TYR A 492 20.60 14.96 10.37
C TYR A 492 21.73 14.43 11.26
N ASN A 493 22.77 13.85 10.67
CA ASN A 493 23.93 13.37 11.44
C ASN A 493 24.69 14.50 12.16
N LYS A 494 24.60 15.75 11.66
CA LYS A 494 25.16 16.93 12.33
C LYS A 494 24.20 17.54 13.35
N THR A 495 22.90 17.59 13.06
CA THR A 495 21.92 18.37 13.85
C THR A 495 21.09 17.53 14.82
N GLY A 496 20.92 16.23 14.54
CA GLY A 496 20.00 15.33 15.24
C GLY A 496 18.51 15.66 15.06
N SER A 497 18.15 16.56 14.14
CA SER A 497 16.78 17.09 14.00
C SER A 497 16.15 16.68 12.66
N CYS A 498 14.89 16.20 12.72
CA CYS A 498 14.07 15.93 11.53
C CYS A 498 13.38 17.17 10.95
N LYS A 499 13.56 18.34 11.57
CA LYS A 499 12.96 19.60 11.13
C LYS A 499 13.76 20.24 10.00
N PHE A 500 13.76 19.58 8.84
CA PHE A 500 14.51 20.02 7.66
C PHE A 500 14.01 21.36 7.11
N ASP A 501 12.74 21.68 7.34
CA ASP A 501 12.09 22.95 7.03
C ASP A 501 12.56 24.13 7.90
N GLU A 502 13.21 23.86 9.03
CA GLU A 502 13.88 24.86 9.86
C GLU A 502 15.38 25.02 9.51
N PHE A 503 15.97 24.04 8.81
CA PHE A 503 17.40 24.09 8.45
C PHE A 503 17.68 25.03 7.27
N PHE A 504 16.89 24.95 6.20
CA PHE A 504 16.93 25.89 5.08
C PHE A 504 15.92 27.02 5.28
N SER A 505 16.19 28.21 4.76
CA SER A 505 15.24 29.33 4.90
C SER A 505 13.99 29.13 4.06
N GLN A 506 14.18 28.63 2.83
CA GLN A 506 13.15 28.25 1.87
C GLN A 506 13.73 27.17 0.96
N SER A 507 12.90 26.26 0.48
CA SER A 507 13.33 25.25 -0.48
C SER A 507 12.31 25.05 -1.59
N CYS A 508 12.72 24.36 -2.64
CA CYS A 508 11.80 23.57 -3.44
C CYS A 508 12.16 22.09 -3.32
N ALA A 509 11.31 21.33 -2.63
CA ALA A 509 11.42 19.89 -2.46
C ALA A 509 10.06 19.24 -2.81
N PRO A 510 9.83 18.96 -4.09
CA PRO A 510 8.57 18.36 -4.56
C PRO A 510 8.19 17.09 -3.78
N GLY A 511 6.91 16.99 -3.41
CA GLY A 511 6.38 15.95 -2.52
C GLY A 511 6.36 16.30 -1.04
N SER A 512 6.82 17.50 -0.64
CA SER A 512 6.64 18.02 0.72
C SER A 512 5.23 18.61 0.91
N ASP A 513 4.88 18.91 2.15
CA ASP A 513 3.68 19.69 2.48
C ASP A 513 3.69 21.05 1.74
N PRO A 514 2.67 21.35 0.91
CA PRO A 514 2.58 22.62 0.18
C PRO A 514 2.66 23.88 1.06
N ASP A 515 2.23 23.80 2.32
CA ASP A 515 2.25 24.92 3.26
C ASP A 515 3.60 25.06 4.00
N SER A 516 4.51 24.10 3.83
CA SER A 516 5.84 24.11 4.42
C SER A 516 6.81 25.04 3.66
N LYS A 517 7.83 25.52 4.38
CA LYS A 517 8.98 26.23 3.79
C LYS A 517 9.71 25.39 2.73
N LEU A 518 9.55 24.06 2.77
CA LEU A 518 10.12 23.15 1.78
C LEU A 518 9.54 23.31 0.37
N CYS A 519 8.35 23.91 0.23
CA CYS A 519 7.71 24.18 -1.05
C CYS A 519 7.75 25.66 -1.46
N ALA A 520 8.31 26.55 -0.62
CA ALA A 520 8.24 28.00 -0.81
C ALA A 520 8.91 28.52 -2.10
N LEU A 521 9.92 27.82 -2.62
CA LEU A 521 10.58 28.19 -3.89
C LEU A 521 9.94 27.53 -5.10
N CYS A 522 9.13 26.50 -4.91
CA CYS A 522 8.48 25.79 -6.00
C CYS A 522 7.59 26.74 -6.82
N SER A 523 7.43 26.45 -8.11
CA SER A 523 6.78 27.39 -9.05
C SER A 523 5.51 26.83 -9.67
N GLY A 524 5.24 25.54 -9.45
CA GLY A 524 4.20 24.79 -10.13
C GLY A 524 4.45 24.67 -11.63
N GLY A 525 3.40 24.27 -12.32
CA GLY A 525 3.34 24.21 -13.78
C GLY A 525 2.51 25.34 -14.34
N SER A 526 1.61 24.99 -15.25
CA SER A 526 0.63 25.93 -15.83
C SER A 526 -0.52 26.28 -14.88
N SER A 527 -0.64 25.62 -13.72
CA SER A 527 -1.68 25.86 -12.73
C SER A 527 -1.11 25.89 -11.29
N PRO A 528 -1.70 26.69 -10.37
CA PRO A 528 -1.25 26.77 -8.98
C PRO A 528 -1.37 25.43 -8.23
N GLY A 529 -2.31 24.57 -8.64
CA GLY A 529 -2.56 23.26 -8.03
C GLY A 529 -1.46 22.22 -8.27
N HIS A 530 -0.43 22.54 -9.06
CA HIS A 530 0.74 21.68 -9.27
C HIS A 530 1.99 22.17 -8.54
N THR A 531 1.88 23.20 -7.70
CA THR A 531 3.01 23.68 -6.90
C THR A 531 3.49 22.57 -5.98
N CYS A 532 4.79 22.25 -6.04
CA CYS A 532 5.42 21.21 -5.24
C CYS A 532 4.93 19.77 -5.53
N ALA A 533 4.22 19.55 -6.63
CA ALA A 533 3.79 18.21 -7.03
C ALA A 533 5.01 17.31 -7.32
N PRO A 534 5.06 16.05 -6.84
CA PRO A 534 6.19 15.14 -7.05
C PRO A 534 6.17 14.50 -8.46
N ASN A 535 5.94 15.31 -9.49
CA ASN A 535 5.91 14.90 -10.89
C ASN A 535 6.25 16.08 -11.83
N HIS A 536 6.33 15.81 -13.14
CA HIS A 536 6.74 16.78 -14.15
C HIS A 536 5.78 17.97 -14.37
N HIS A 537 4.65 18.05 -13.65
CA HIS A 537 3.86 19.28 -13.63
C HIS A 537 4.55 20.38 -12.82
N GLU A 538 5.40 20.06 -11.84
CA GLU A 538 6.25 21.05 -11.19
C GLU A 538 7.51 21.29 -12.03
N ARG A 539 7.73 22.55 -12.42
CA ARG A 539 8.88 22.95 -13.25
C ARG A 539 10.24 22.66 -12.60
N TYR A 540 10.31 22.68 -11.27
CA TYR A 540 11.53 22.38 -10.52
C TYR A 540 11.66 20.92 -10.09
N TYR A 541 10.77 20.04 -10.55
CA TYR A 541 10.85 18.60 -10.29
C TYR A 541 11.96 17.90 -11.08
N GLY A 542 12.51 16.84 -10.49
CA GLY A 542 13.55 16.02 -11.09
C GLY A 542 14.92 16.71 -11.11
N PHE A 543 15.93 16.00 -11.61
CA PHE A 543 17.31 16.52 -11.58
C PHE A 543 17.48 17.80 -12.40
N SER A 544 16.90 17.86 -13.60
CA SER A 544 16.92 19.06 -14.44
C SER A 544 16.21 20.24 -13.76
N GLY A 545 15.04 20.01 -13.16
CA GLY A 545 14.27 21.03 -12.46
C GLY A 545 14.97 21.58 -11.21
N ALA A 546 15.67 20.74 -10.45
CA ALA A 546 16.44 21.18 -9.29
C ALA A 546 17.61 22.10 -9.69
N LEU A 547 18.31 21.79 -10.80
CA LEU A 547 19.33 22.69 -11.34
C LEU A 547 18.72 24.00 -11.86
N ARG A 548 17.56 23.93 -12.52
CA ARG A 548 16.81 25.13 -12.93
C ARG A 548 16.43 26.01 -11.74
N CYS A 549 15.98 25.40 -10.65
CA CYS A 549 15.69 26.08 -9.39
C CYS A 549 16.93 26.80 -8.86
N LEU A 550 18.12 26.20 -8.90
CA LEU A 550 19.38 26.87 -8.51
C LEU A 550 19.64 28.09 -9.40
N VAL A 551 19.44 27.97 -10.71
CA VAL A 551 19.64 29.07 -11.66
C VAL A 551 18.70 30.23 -11.34
N GLU A 552 17.42 29.96 -11.13
CA GLU A 552 16.37 30.99 -11.03
C GLU A 552 16.15 31.53 -9.59
N LYS A 553 16.30 30.71 -8.55
CA LYS A 553 15.88 31.06 -7.17
C LYS A 553 16.84 30.62 -6.06
N GLY A 554 17.29 29.37 -6.06
CA GLY A 554 18.04 28.77 -4.96
C GLY A 554 19.50 29.19 -4.88
N ASP A 555 20.15 28.79 -3.79
CA ASP A 555 21.58 28.98 -3.54
C ASP A 555 22.37 27.68 -3.75
N VAL A 556 21.75 26.52 -3.46
CA VAL A 556 22.31 25.17 -3.66
C VAL A 556 21.29 24.22 -4.31
N ALA A 557 21.75 23.36 -5.22
CA ALA A 557 20.97 22.22 -5.73
C ALA A 557 21.64 20.89 -5.42
N PHE A 558 20.85 19.92 -4.96
CA PHE A 558 21.31 18.56 -4.71
C PHE A 558 20.92 17.64 -5.86
N VAL A 559 21.89 17.24 -6.68
CA VAL A 559 21.65 16.53 -7.94
C VAL A 559 22.69 15.43 -8.17
N LYS A 560 22.55 14.66 -9.24
CA LYS A 560 23.62 13.77 -9.72
C LYS A 560 24.69 14.57 -10.48
N GLU A 561 25.89 14.04 -10.57
CA GLU A 561 27.02 14.73 -11.21
C GLU A 561 26.79 15.01 -12.70
N SER A 562 26.03 14.16 -13.39
CA SER A 562 25.77 14.32 -14.82
C SER A 562 24.82 15.48 -15.14
N THR A 563 24.02 15.94 -14.18
CA THR A 563 22.95 16.91 -14.40
C THR A 563 23.44 18.25 -14.93
N VAL A 564 24.57 18.77 -14.42
CA VAL A 564 25.15 20.03 -14.92
C VAL A 564 25.54 19.84 -16.38
N PHE A 565 26.29 18.77 -16.69
CA PHE A 565 26.72 18.49 -18.06
C PHE A 565 25.58 18.19 -19.04
N GLN A 566 24.39 17.84 -18.59
CA GLN A 566 23.21 17.61 -19.44
C GLN A 566 22.44 18.91 -19.76
N ASN A 567 22.69 19.97 -18.99
CA ASN A 567 21.94 21.22 -19.03
C ASN A 567 22.78 22.45 -19.34
N THR A 568 24.09 22.31 -19.51
CA THR A 568 24.99 23.40 -19.90
C THR A 568 25.59 23.17 -21.29
N ASP A 569 26.31 24.18 -21.77
CA ASP A 569 27.11 24.15 -23.00
C ASP A 569 26.28 23.78 -24.23
N GLY A 570 25.04 24.29 -24.28
CA GLY A 570 24.11 24.11 -25.41
C GLY A 570 23.42 22.75 -25.50
N LYS A 571 23.59 21.85 -24.51
CA LYS A 571 22.98 20.50 -24.53
C LYS A 571 21.52 20.46 -24.11
N ASN A 572 21.04 21.47 -23.39
CA ASN A 572 19.61 21.66 -23.16
C ASN A 572 19.13 22.87 -24.00
N PRO A 573 18.22 22.65 -24.98
CA PRO A 573 17.74 23.71 -25.86
C PRO A 573 16.72 24.66 -25.18
N GLU A 574 16.26 24.35 -23.97
CA GLU A 574 15.32 25.19 -23.24
C GLU A 574 15.89 26.58 -22.95
N THR A 575 15.02 27.58 -22.93
CA THR A 575 15.39 28.99 -22.78
C THR A 575 16.16 29.31 -21.50
N TRP A 576 15.85 28.62 -20.40
CA TRP A 576 16.53 28.82 -19.11
C TRP A 576 17.96 28.25 -19.09
N ALA A 577 18.28 27.31 -19.98
CA ALA A 577 19.52 26.54 -19.97
C ALA A 577 20.46 26.83 -21.15
N LYS A 578 19.92 27.41 -22.23
CA LYS A 578 20.60 27.61 -23.53
C LYS A 578 21.97 28.29 -23.42
N GLU A 579 22.12 29.25 -22.52
CA GLU A 579 23.34 30.08 -22.38
C GLU A 579 24.19 29.70 -21.17
N LEU A 580 23.79 28.69 -20.39
CA LEU A 580 24.52 28.26 -19.22
C LEU A 580 25.79 27.53 -19.62
N LYS A 581 26.90 27.84 -18.94
CA LYS A 581 28.15 27.11 -19.09
C LYS A 581 28.43 26.28 -17.85
N GLN A 582 29.09 25.14 -18.02
CA GLN A 582 29.49 24.31 -16.89
C GLN A 582 30.44 25.05 -15.91
N GLU A 583 31.18 26.03 -16.40
CA GLU A 583 32.12 26.85 -15.62
C GLU A 583 31.45 27.85 -14.67
N ASP A 584 30.14 28.09 -14.83
CA ASP A 584 29.32 28.94 -13.97
C ASP A 584 28.98 28.25 -12.63
N PHE A 585 29.29 26.95 -12.52
CA PHE A 585 28.93 26.10 -11.39
C PHE A 585 30.15 25.44 -10.75
N GLU A 586 30.04 25.19 -9.45
CA GLU A 586 31.02 24.45 -8.66
C GLU A 586 30.32 23.47 -7.72
N LEU A 587 31.07 22.49 -7.22
CA LEU A 587 30.63 21.51 -6.24
C LEU A 587 31.08 21.91 -4.84
N LEU A 588 30.20 21.74 -3.85
CA LEU A 588 30.58 21.78 -2.45
C LEU A 588 31.07 20.41 -1.99
N CYS A 589 32.26 20.38 -1.39
CA CYS A 589 32.87 19.18 -0.86
C CYS A 589 32.63 19.09 0.65
N LEU A 590 32.58 17.86 1.19
CA LEU A 590 32.35 17.63 2.62
C LEU A 590 33.49 18.14 3.52
N ASP A 591 34.67 18.36 2.95
CA ASP A 591 35.84 18.94 3.64
C ASP A 591 35.81 20.48 3.70
N GLY A 592 34.70 21.10 3.26
CA GLY A 592 34.52 22.55 3.22
C GLY A 592 35.10 23.21 1.97
N THR A 593 35.83 22.48 1.12
CA THR A 593 36.37 23.01 -0.13
C THR A 593 35.33 23.05 -1.26
N ARG A 594 35.72 23.69 -2.36
CA ARG A 594 34.95 23.74 -3.61
C ARG A 594 35.78 23.20 -4.75
N LYS A 595 35.13 22.51 -5.68
CA LYS A 595 35.81 22.00 -6.89
C LYS A 595 34.98 22.22 -8.15
N PRO A 596 35.62 22.28 -9.33
CA PRO A 596 34.89 22.26 -10.60
C PRO A 596 33.99 21.03 -10.71
N VAL A 597 32.88 21.16 -11.45
CA VAL A 597 31.92 20.06 -11.67
C VAL A 597 32.53 18.81 -12.31
N THR A 598 33.66 18.96 -13.01
CA THR A 598 34.44 17.86 -13.61
C THR A 598 35.17 16.99 -12.59
N GLU A 599 35.33 17.45 -11.34
CA GLU A 599 36.03 16.75 -10.27
C GLU A 599 35.08 16.02 -9.30
N ALA A 600 33.85 15.69 -9.70
CA ALA A 600 32.86 15.00 -8.86
C ALA A 600 33.41 13.74 -8.18
N ARG A 601 34.29 12.98 -8.84
CA ARG A 601 34.96 11.81 -8.23
C ARG A 601 35.76 12.13 -6.96
N ARG A 602 36.27 13.36 -6.83
CA ARG A 602 37.03 13.85 -5.66
C ARG A 602 36.20 14.78 -4.77
N CYS A 603 35.01 15.20 -5.22
CA CYS A 603 34.11 16.10 -4.49
C CYS A 603 32.66 15.70 -4.76
N HIS A 604 32.14 14.86 -3.88
CA HIS A 604 30.77 14.38 -3.87
C HIS A 604 30.34 14.13 -2.43
N LEU A 605 29.02 14.02 -2.22
CA LEU A 605 28.43 13.72 -0.92
C LEU A 605 28.46 12.22 -0.64
N ALA A 606 28.09 11.41 -1.64
CA ALA A 606 28.13 9.96 -1.57
C ALA A 606 28.09 9.33 -2.98
N ILE A 607 28.44 8.05 -3.08
CA ILE A 607 28.09 7.22 -4.23
C ILE A 607 26.75 6.56 -3.93
N VAL A 608 25.77 6.74 -4.82
CA VAL A 608 24.42 6.18 -4.68
C VAL A 608 24.15 5.10 -5.74
N PRO A 609 23.29 4.11 -5.44
CA PRO A 609 22.93 3.09 -6.41
C PRO A 609 22.24 3.71 -7.64
N ASN A 610 22.41 3.08 -8.80
CA ASN A 610 21.72 3.51 -10.02
C ASN A 610 20.21 3.29 -9.89
N HIS A 611 19.44 3.99 -10.71
CA HIS A 611 18.03 3.69 -10.83
C HIS A 611 17.84 2.26 -11.34
N ALA A 612 16.74 1.63 -10.96
CA ALA A 612 16.42 0.28 -11.38
C ALA A 612 14.94 0.12 -11.69
N VAL A 613 14.67 -0.73 -12.68
CA VAL A 613 13.34 -1.26 -12.92
C VAL A 613 12.97 -2.17 -11.76
N VAL A 614 11.82 -1.95 -11.14
CA VAL A 614 11.26 -2.85 -10.12
C VAL A 614 10.00 -3.54 -10.64
N SER A 615 9.71 -4.71 -10.09
CA SER A 615 8.49 -5.46 -10.39
C SER A 615 8.14 -6.40 -9.23
N ARG A 616 6.99 -7.05 -9.30
CA ARG A 616 6.67 -8.17 -8.41
C ARG A 616 7.51 -9.40 -8.77
N LYS A 617 7.73 -10.28 -7.80
CA LYS A 617 8.55 -11.48 -7.97
C LYS A 617 8.05 -12.40 -9.08
N ASP A 618 6.73 -12.55 -9.22
CA ASP A 618 6.08 -13.38 -10.25
C ASP A 618 6.23 -12.81 -11.68
N LYS A 619 6.46 -11.49 -11.81
CA LYS A 619 6.62 -10.81 -13.10
C LYS A 619 8.06 -10.47 -13.46
N ALA A 620 9.01 -10.56 -12.53
CA ALA A 620 10.39 -10.11 -12.70
C ALA A 620 11.07 -10.70 -13.96
N ASP A 621 10.98 -12.02 -14.18
CA ASP A 621 11.61 -12.67 -15.34
C ASP A 621 10.94 -12.27 -16.67
N PHE A 622 9.62 -12.12 -16.65
CA PHE A 622 8.86 -11.68 -17.82
C PHE A 622 9.22 -10.24 -18.19
N VAL A 623 9.21 -9.32 -17.22
CA VAL A 623 9.61 -7.92 -17.39
C VAL A 623 11.05 -7.83 -17.91
N ARG A 624 11.98 -8.60 -17.35
CA ARG A 624 13.38 -8.65 -17.81
C ARG A 624 13.48 -9.00 -19.28
N ARG A 625 12.79 -10.07 -19.70
CA ARG A 625 12.80 -10.55 -21.09
C ARG A 625 12.24 -9.50 -22.04
N ILE A 626 11.10 -8.88 -21.69
CA ILE A 626 10.49 -7.85 -22.52
C ILE A 626 11.41 -6.63 -22.64
N LEU A 627 11.98 -6.14 -21.54
CA LEU A 627 12.84 -4.96 -21.60
C LEU A 627 14.16 -5.17 -22.34
N PHE A 628 14.75 -6.37 -22.28
CA PHE A 628 15.90 -6.69 -23.13
C PHE A 628 15.53 -6.62 -24.62
N ASN A 629 14.41 -7.22 -25.01
CA ASN A 629 13.93 -7.12 -26.38
C ASN A 629 13.61 -5.67 -26.79
N GLN A 630 12.95 -4.88 -25.93
CA GLN A 630 12.58 -3.51 -26.25
C GLN A 630 13.80 -2.58 -26.38
N GLN A 631 14.85 -2.76 -25.55
CA GLN A 631 16.07 -1.95 -25.69
C GLN A 631 16.93 -2.36 -26.91
N GLU A 632 16.83 -3.60 -27.40
CA GLU A 632 17.46 -4.01 -28.66
C GLU A 632 16.84 -3.30 -29.88
N LEU A 633 15.56 -2.93 -29.79
CA LEU A 633 14.87 -2.17 -30.82
C LEU A 633 15.07 -0.66 -30.63
N PHE A 634 14.81 -0.14 -29.42
CA PHE A 634 14.63 1.30 -29.17
C PHE A 634 15.69 1.92 -28.23
N GLY A 635 16.65 1.14 -27.76
CA GLY A 635 17.79 1.61 -26.95
C GLY A 635 18.80 2.41 -27.79
N ARG A 636 19.86 2.93 -27.16
CA ARG A 636 20.85 3.83 -27.81
C ARG A 636 21.46 3.28 -29.11
N ASP A 637 21.69 1.97 -29.16
CA ASP A 637 22.23 1.26 -30.33
C ASP A 637 21.18 0.36 -31.00
N GLY A 638 19.89 0.63 -30.77
CA GLY A 638 18.79 -0.22 -31.22
C GLY A 638 18.47 -0.11 -32.71
N PHE A 639 17.96 -1.21 -33.29
CA PHE A 639 17.68 -1.31 -34.73
C PHE A 639 16.60 -0.32 -35.22
N GLU A 640 15.67 0.05 -34.34
CA GLU A 640 14.53 0.93 -34.60
C GLU A 640 14.62 2.25 -33.81
N TYR A 641 15.82 2.68 -33.38
CA TYR A 641 16.04 3.91 -32.59
C TYR A 641 15.40 5.18 -33.20
N ARG A 642 15.28 5.24 -34.54
CA ARG A 642 14.65 6.37 -35.22
C ARG A 642 13.12 6.39 -35.08
N MET A 643 12.51 5.24 -34.81
CA MET A 643 11.06 5.12 -34.60
C MET A 643 10.68 5.55 -33.19
N PHE A 644 11.44 5.12 -32.20
CA PHE A 644 11.25 5.49 -30.80
C PHE A 644 12.56 5.43 -30.04
N GLN A 645 12.75 6.38 -29.12
CA GLN A 645 13.99 6.54 -28.36
C GLN A 645 13.71 6.31 -26.89
N MET A 646 14.00 5.08 -26.41
CA MET A 646 13.66 4.67 -25.06
C MET A 646 14.34 5.54 -23.98
N PHE A 647 15.62 5.84 -24.18
CA PHE A 647 16.48 6.59 -23.23
C PHE A 647 16.70 8.06 -23.63
N GLN A 648 15.77 8.64 -24.38
CA GLN A 648 15.76 10.08 -24.68
C GLN A 648 14.34 10.62 -24.48
N SER A 649 14.21 11.86 -24.05
CA SER A 649 12.92 12.49 -23.79
C SER A 649 12.85 13.91 -24.33
N SER A 650 11.62 14.37 -24.58
CA SER A 650 11.33 15.75 -24.98
C SER A 650 11.51 16.72 -23.81
N THR A 651 11.06 16.33 -22.62
CA THR A 651 11.14 17.07 -21.36
C THR A 651 11.83 16.22 -20.29
N LYS A 652 13.17 16.15 -20.38
CA LYS A 652 14.17 15.50 -19.50
C LYS A 652 13.71 14.37 -18.56
N ASP A 653 14.38 13.21 -18.67
CA ASP A 653 14.29 12.06 -17.75
C ASP A 653 12.90 11.40 -17.65
N LEU A 654 12.10 11.40 -18.72
CA LEU A 654 10.80 10.71 -18.75
C LEU A 654 10.98 9.18 -18.86
N LEU A 655 10.36 8.41 -17.95
CA LEU A 655 10.38 6.93 -17.84
C LEU A 655 11.73 6.30 -17.50
N PHE A 656 12.82 6.88 -17.99
CA PHE A 656 14.20 6.49 -17.75
C PHE A 656 15.05 7.76 -17.78
N SER A 657 16.20 7.75 -17.12
CA SER A 657 17.09 8.89 -17.25
C SER A 657 17.68 9.01 -18.67
N ASP A 658 17.78 10.23 -19.18
CA ASP A 658 18.28 10.52 -20.52
C ASP A 658 19.77 10.15 -20.70
N ASP A 659 20.57 9.99 -19.64
CA ASP A 659 21.94 9.48 -19.75
C ASP A 659 22.06 7.95 -19.66
N THR A 660 20.93 7.23 -19.63
CA THR A 660 20.94 5.76 -19.68
C THR A 660 21.55 5.29 -21.00
N ALA A 661 22.61 4.50 -20.90
CA ALA A 661 23.25 3.85 -22.03
C ALA A 661 22.54 2.53 -22.38
N CYS A 662 22.21 1.73 -21.36
CA CYS A 662 21.51 0.45 -21.50
C CYS A 662 20.90 0.02 -20.15
N LEU A 663 19.98 -0.96 -20.18
CA LEU A 663 19.52 -1.64 -18.97
C LEU A 663 20.37 -2.89 -18.74
N ALA A 664 21.04 -2.94 -17.60
CA ALA A 664 21.98 -4.00 -17.22
C ALA A 664 21.32 -5.06 -16.33
N ASN A 665 21.76 -6.32 -16.47
CA ASN A 665 21.36 -7.39 -15.57
C ASN A 665 21.97 -7.19 -14.16
N LEU A 666 21.23 -7.59 -13.13
CA LEU A 666 21.58 -7.39 -11.72
C LEU A 666 22.51 -8.48 -11.14
N GLN A 667 22.76 -9.56 -11.90
CA GLN A 667 23.52 -10.73 -11.42
C GLN A 667 22.91 -11.29 -10.12
N ASP A 668 23.65 -11.28 -9.01
CA ASP A 668 23.22 -11.77 -7.69
C ASP A 668 22.43 -10.73 -6.86
N LYS A 669 22.21 -9.53 -7.40
CA LYS A 669 21.57 -8.40 -6.71
C LYS A 669 20.06 -8.26 -6.93
N ALA A 670 19.36 -9.37 -7.17
CA ALA A 670 17.90 -9.37 -7.35
C ALA A 670 17.12 -8.99 -6.08
N ALA A 671 17.75 -9.02 -4.90
CA ALA A 671 17.14 -8.53 -3.66
C ALA A 671 17.51 -7.06 -3.43
N TYR A 672 16.53 -6.21 -3.07
CA TYR A 672 16.76 -4.77 -2.88
C TYR A 672 17.89 -4.47 -1.90
N ARG A 673 18.01 -5.25 -0.80
CA ARG A 673 19.08 -5.06 0.19
C ARG A 673 20.47 -5.28 -0.40
N LYS A 674 20.61 -6.26 -1.30
CA LYS A 674 21.87 -6.53 -2.02
C LYS A 674 22.12 -5.49 -3.11
N TYR A 675 21.07 -5.02 -3.77
CA TYR A 675 21.14 -4.00 -4.81
C TYR A 675 21.64 -2.65 -4.25
N LEU A 676 20.96 -2.16 -3.21
CA LEU A 676 21.27 -0.90 -2.54
C LEU A 676 22.61 -0.95 -1.78
N GLY A 677 22.93 -2.10 -1.18
CA GLY A 677 24.14 -2.29 -0.41
C GLY A 677 24.05 -1.77 1.04
N PRO A 678 24.91 -2.27 1.95
CA PRO A 678 24.79 -2.03 3.38
C PRO A 678 25.04 -0.55 3.76
N GLU A 679 25.98 0.12 3.10
CA GLU A 679 26.31 1.53 3.38
C GLU A 679 25.10 2.44 3.14
N TYR A 680 24.43 2.30 1.99
CA TYR A 680 23.24 3.09 1.66
C TYR A 680 22.06 2.78 2.58
N LEU A 681 21.85 1.50 2.90
CA LEU A 681 20.82 1.09 3.86
C LEU A 681 21.03 1.65 5.26
N MET A 682 22.29 1.77 5.70
CA MET A 682 22.62 2.39 6.99
C MET A 682 22.27 3.88 6.99
N THR A 683 22.53 4.60 5.89
CA THR A 683 22.11 6.01 5.74
C THR A 683 20.60 6.16 5.85
N ILE A 684 19.83 5.31 5.17
CA ILE A 684 18.36 5.30 5.29
C ILE A 684 17.91 4.97 6.72
N ALA A 685 18.52 3.96 7.34
CA ALA A 685 18.15 3.55 8.70
C ALA A 685 18.39 4.66 9.73
N ASN A 686 19.50 5.39 9.63
CA ASN A 686 19.81 6.52 10.49
C ASN A 686 18.79 7.66 10.32
N MET A 687 18.29 7.85 9.10
CA MET A 687 17.19 8.79 8.80
C MET A 687 15.80 8.22 9.07
N GLY A 688 15.68 6.96 9.46
CA GLY A 688 14.40 6.24 9.47
C GLY A 688 13.33 6.94 10.30
N GLN A 689 13.72 7.58 11.41
CA GLN A 689 12.80 8.38 12.23
C GLN A 689 12.22 9.56 11.45
N CYS A 690 13.03 10.27 10.67
CA CYS A 690 12.61 11.45 9.91
C CYS A 690 11.83 11.12 8.65
N LEU A 691 11.98 9.90 8.10
CA LEU A 691 11.24 9.47 6.91
C LEU A 691 9.78 9.13 7.21
N HIS A 692 9.44 8.85 8.47
CA HIS A 692 8.08 8.53 8.93
C HIS A 692 7.45 9.66 9.76
N SER A 693 8.16 10.78 9.97
CA SER A 693 7.70 11.92 10.80
C SER A 693 6.75 12.87 10.06
N GLY A 694 6.23 12.46 8.90
CA GLY A 694 5.32 13.24 8.05
C GLY A 694 3.87 12.76 8.05
N GLU A 695 3.45 12.05 9.11
CA GLU A 695 2.04 11.72 9.40
C GLU A 695 1.60 12.33 10.74
#